data_AF-A0A1A9MYJ2-F1
#
_entry.id   AF-A0A1A9MYJ2-F1
#
_cell.length_a   1.000
_cell.length_b   1.000
_cell.length_c   1.000
_cell.angle_alpha   90.00
_cell.angle_beta   90.00
_cell.angle_gamma   90.00
#
_symmetry.space_group_name_H-M   'P 1'
#
loop_
_entity.id
_entity.type
_entity.pdbx_description
1 polymer ?
#
loop_
_entity_poly.entity_id
_entity_poly.type
_entity_poly.pdbx_seq_one_letter_code
_entity_poly.pdbx_strand_id
1 'polypeptide(L)'
;MWRIFMLVCVAGAIQAHGGDVHAAAQRSGADAGLGMASTAAANPRSSLLTPFAPQRNPGPSPRIALVIGNGAYGANRADVQANALRGNAPRDAEAMRDRLRTLGFDVIARTDATPGQMREAIREFHQRLQAGGTGLFYFAGHGMRIGQQTLLIPAGLDSRSPATLVREGVDLNTVLQAMRAARDGQLNLVILDTCLNNPFSPDASIDTSALPGNTVIAYATAPGGFAADGMRHGIYTNAWLHALDTTPSQTLAALLQRVALQVREVTDGRQMPWAASSLHSPSPDSNAAIALQNDSVVTLHSRGILPKDSSEQYEIAFWNSIKDSNYPADYEAYLKAYPNGRFAALAHARIDRLRAAASSTAPSAATPAAPSAAPAQAAVRPSTPAASASPAAQEHPVTTPKPAVSAAPPAPGPAAPPAAAITAVAQKPITHPPVAGESRDCATCPIMIAVSAGSFSMGSSTDDPSEKPVHHVSIGAPFAIGKYAVTVDQWNACVAANACQKLTPESNTNKAAPARDLSWDDAQQYVKWLSKTTGKPYRLPTEAEWEYAGRGGTTTAYWWGDQMRKGNANCKDCGDPWHKEGPEVAGSFAPNPLGLYDMNGGVWEWTADCWHNSYQGAPTDGHAWDSPGCDMRVIRGGSWREGGGYMLSATRFKYSAGVRQSQDGVRVVKDLR
;
A
#
# COMPACT_ATOMS: atom_id res chain seq x y z
N MET A 1 23.56 -41.58 -2.94
CA MET A 1 24.86 -40.88 -2.89
C MET A 1 24.53 -39.39 -3.02
N TRP A 2 24.71 -38.49 -2.05
CA TRP A 2 25.85 -38.25 -1.14
C TRP A 2 27.07 -37.74 -1.95
N ARG A 3 27.71 -36.57 -1.69
CA ARG A 3 27.37 -35.31 -0.97
C ARG A 3 28.55 -34.31 -1.25
N ILE A 4 28.43 -33.04 -0.82
CA ILE A 4 29.55 -32.14 -0.37
C ILE A 4 30.41 -31.33 -1.41
N PHE A 5 30.23 -29.99 -1.41
CA PHE A 5 31.23 -28.86 -1.39
C PHE A 5 32.18 -28.63 -2.61
N MET A 6 32.84 -27.45 -2.84
CA MET A 6 32.74 -26.06 -2.32
C MET A 6 33.32 -25.01 -3.33
N LEU A 7 33.09 -23.71 -3.04
CA LEU A 7 33.91 -22.49 -3.25
C LEU A 7 35.06 -22.44 -4.30
N VAL A 8 35.09 -21.35 -5.09
CA VAL A 8 36.29 -20.49 -5.31
C VAL A 8 35.87 -19.01 -5.47
N CYS A 9 36.62 -18.09 -4.86
CA CYS A 9 36.68 -16.67 -5.22
C CYS A 9 38.15 -16.21 -5.29
N VAL A 10 38.40 -14.99 -5.76
CA VAL A 10 39.67 -14.23 -5.76
C VAL A 10 40.71 -14.59 -6.83
N ALA A 11 40.97 -13.62 -7.72
CA ALA A 11 42.29 -13.30 -8.29
C ALA A 11 42.27 -11.86 -8.83
N GLY A 12 43.34 -11.07 -8.63
CA GLY A 12 43.52 -9.75 -9.29
C GLY A 12 43.90 -8.59 -8.37
N ALA A 13 45.18 -8.45 -8.01
CA ALA A 13 45.74 -7.25 -7.37
C ALA A 13 47.26 -7.17 -7.55
N ILE A 14 47.82 -5.95 -7.60
CA ILE A 14 49.28 -5.61 -7.56
C ILE A 14 49.99 -5.97 -8.89
N GLN A 15 50.81 -5.14 -9.55
CA GLN A 15 51.96 -4.38 -9.03
C GLN A 15 52.40 -3.21 -9.94
N ALA A 16 52.82 -2.08 -9.36
CA ALA A 16 53.75 -1.10 -9.96
C ALA A 16 54.34 -0.17 -8.87
N HIS A 17 55.67 0.00 -8.87
CA HIS A 17 56.39 1.06 -8.14
C HIS A 17 56.80 2.16 -9.15
N GLY A 18 57.21 3.38 -8.79
CA GLY A 18 57.40 4.05 -7.49
C GLY A 18 58.19 5.37 -7.70
N GLY A 19 58.39 6.20 -6.67
CA GLY A 19 59.22 7.41 -6.79
C GLY A 19 59.09 8.39 -5.62
N ASP A 20 60.23 8.75 -5.01
CA ASP A 20 60.33 9.61 -3.83
C ASP A 20 60.55 11.10 -4.16
N VAL A 21 60.08 12.00 -3.28
CA VAL A 21 60.74 13.30 -3.02
C VAL A 21 60.67 13.60 -1.50
N HIS A 22 61.72 14.22 -0.96
CA HIS A 22 61.91 14.42 0.48
C HIS A 22 61.14 15.59 1.12
N ALA A 23 60.87 15.38 2.42
CA ALA A 23 60.72 16.30 3.53
C ALA A 23 61.06 17.81 3.38
N ALA A 24 60.25 18.62 4.07
CA ALA A 24 60.72 19.83 4.74
C ALA A 24 60.11 19.89 6.17
N ALA A 25 60.90 20.27 7.17
CA ALA A 25 60.46 20.45 8.54
C ALA A 25 61.21 21.62 9.19
N GLN A 26 60.53 22.48 9.94
CA GLN A 26 61.18 23.56 10.68
C GLN A 26 60.48 23.88 12.01
N ARG A 27 61.32 24.13 13.03
CA ARG A 27 61.00 24.66 14.37
C ARG A 27 61.13 26.20 14.30
N SER A 28 60.88 27.06 15.30
CA SER A 28 60.82 26.95 16.77
C SER A 28 59.95 28.10 17.31
N GLY A 29 59.29 28.04 18.48
CA GLY A 29 59.83 28.34 19.82
C GLY A 29 58.68 28.95 20.66
N ALA A 30 58.49 28.61 21.94
CA ALA A 30 59.08 29.28 23.13
C ALA A 30 58.75 30.79 23.18
N ASP A 31 58.19 31.36 24.26
CA ASP A 31 58.49 31.09 25.69
C ASP A 31 57.36 31.52 26.67
N ALA A 32 57.63 31.42 27.98
CA ALA A 32 57.00 32.09 29.13
C ALA A 32 55.50 31.85 29.41
N GLY A 33 55.21 31.00 30.41
CA GLY A 33 53.84 30.76 30.91
C GLY A 33 53.43 31.59 32.15
N LEU A 34 52.17 31.42 32.55
CA LEU A 34 51.65 31.74 33.88
C LEU A 34 50.63 30.65 34.26
N GLY A 35 50.70 30.15 35.50
CA GLY A 35 49.91 29.01 35.92
C GLY A 35 48.57 29.38 36.57
N MET A 36 47.48 28.81 36.08
CA MET A 36 46.28 28.53 36.90
C MET A 36 45.77 27.12 36.59
N ALA A 37 45.39 26.39 37.64
CA ALA A 37 44.78 25.07 37.50
C ALA A 37 43.32 25.22 37.04
N SER A 38 43.10 25.19 35.72
CA SER A 38 41.75 25.09 35.17
C SER A 38 41.30 23.63 35.20
N THR A 39 40.49 23.26 36.20
CA THR A 39 39.70 22.03 36.17
C THR A 39 38.64 22.14 35.07
N ALA A 40 39.01 21.76 33.85
CA ALA A 40 38.11 21.65 32.71
C ALA A 40 37.07 20.56 32.98
N ALA A 41 36.00 20.93 33.67
CA ALA A 41 34.88 20.05 33.98
C ALA A 41 34.22 19.58 32.68
N ALA A 42 34.47 18.32 32.31
CA ALA A 42 33.91 17.71 31.11
C ALA A 42 32.37 17.71 31.22
N ASN A 43 31.72 18.62 30.49
CA ASN A 43 30.31 18.94 30.65
C ASN A 43 29.42 17.83 30.05
N PRO A 44 28.75 16.97 30.84
CA PRO A 44 28.24 15.70 30.32
C PRO A 44 26.71 15.59 30.35
N ARG A 45 26.09 15.18 29.22
CA ARG A 45 24.99 14.17 29.18
C ARG A 45 24.37 13.94 27.78
N SER A 46 24.38 14.91 26.88
CA SER A 46 23.47 14.90 25.71
C SER A 46 23.79 13.92 24.56
N SER A 47 24.96 13.25 24.54
CA SER A 47 25.43 12.52 23.34
C SER A 47 25.92 11.08 23.57
N LEU A 48 25.81 10.52 24.79
CA LEU A 48 26.52 9.29 25.19
C LEU A 48 25.61 8.14 25.71
N LEU A 49 24.37 8.05 25.23
CA LEU A 49 23.52 6.89 25.53
C LEU A 49 23.95 5.67 24.73
N THR A 50 24.55 4.68 25.41
CA THR A 50 24.99 3.38 24.87
C THR A 50 24.15 2.22 25.45
N PRO A 51 22.82 2.18 25.21
CA PRO A 51 21.89 1.31 25.94
C PRO A 51 22.17 -0.19 25.77
N PHE A 52 22.86 -0.57 24.70
CA PHE A 52 23.22 -1.95 24.37
C PHE A 52 24.62 -2.36 24.85
N ALA A 53 25.38 -1.46 25.47
CA ALA A 53 26.72 -1.78 25.98
C ALA A 53 26.65 -2.92 27.02
N PRO A 54 27.39 -4.03 26.84
CA PRO A 54 27.35 -5.18 27.76
C PRO A 54 27.74 -4.79 29.19
N GLN A 55 26.90 -5.14 30.16
CA GLN A 55 27.17 -4.87 31.58
C GLN A 55 28.03 -6.00 32.16
N ARG A 56 29.23 -5.68 32.66
CA ARG A 56 30.08 -6.64 33.39
C ARG A 56 29.65 -6.82 34.86
N ASN A 57 29.10 -5.77 35.46
CA ASN A 57 28.38 -5.80 36.73
C ASN A 57 27.05 -5.05 36.49
N PRO A 58 25.87 -5.67 36.65
CA PRO A 58 24.61 -4.96 36.54
C PRO A 58 24.44 -3.99 37.72
N GLY A 59 24.37 -2.69 37.43
CA GLY A 59 24.02 -1.66 38.42
C GLY A 59 22.52 -1.69 38.80
N PRO A 60 22.08 -0.82 39.73
CA PRO A 60 20.70 -0.82 40.25
C PRO A 60 19.63 -0.37 39.24
N SER A 61 19.98 0.02 38.02
CA SER A 61 19.04 0.44 36.97
C SER A 61 18.73 -0.74 36.04
N PRO A 62 17.56 -1.38 36.14
CA PRO A 62 17.25 -2.57 35.34
C PRO A 62 17.10 -2.25 33.84
N ARG A 63 17.25 -3.29 33.03
CA ARG A 63 16.99 -3.28 31.59
C ARG A 63 15.88 -4.29 31.32
N ILE A 64 14.67 -3.82 31.06
CA ILE A 64 13.52 -4.69 30.77
C ILE A 64 13.19 -4.58 29.29
N ALA A 65 12.96 -5.71 28.62
CA ALA A 65 12.43 -5.75 27.26
C ALA A 65 11.11 -6.53 27.18
N LEU A 66 10.19 -6.03 26.36
CA LEU A 66 9.03 -6.76 25.86
C LEU A 66 9.22 -6.98 24.35
N VAL A 67 9.21 -8.24 23.92
CA VAL A 67 9.56 -8.68 22.57
C VAL A 67 8.43 -9.55 22.03
N ILE A 68 7.73 -9.09 20.99
CA ILE A 68 6.56 -9.76 20.40
C ILE A 68 6.79 -10.04 18.92
N GLY A 69 6.50 -11.26 18.46
CA GLY A 69 6.63 -11.66 17.05
C GLY A 69 5.40 -12.42 16.55
N ASN A 70 4.60 -11.80 15.69
CA ASN A 70 3.34 -12.36 15.20
C ASN A 70 3.38 -12.64 13.69
N GLY A 71 3.12 -13.88 13.28
CA GLY A 71 2.99 -14.31 11.89
C GLY A 71 1.73 -15.15 11.60
N ALA A 72 1.10 -15.74 12.62
CA ALA A 72 -0.08 -16.59 12.49
C ALA A 72 -1.39 -15.81 12.29
N TYR A 73 -1.54 -15.20 11.11
CA TYR A 73 -2.76 -14.51 10.68
C TYR A 73 -3.67 -15.42 9.84
N GLY A 74 -4.99 -15.29 10.02
CA GLY A 74 -6.04 -15.99 9.25
C GLY A 74 -6.21 -17.50 9.51
N ALA A 75 -7.43 -18.01 9.29
CA ALA A 75 -7.81 -19.39 9.64
C ALA A 75 -7.29 -20.50 8.70
N ASN A 76 -6.97 -20.18 7.43
CA ASN A 76 -6.59 -21.19 6.45
C ASN A 76 -5.13 -21.64 6.61
N ARG A 77 -4.93 -22.96 6.68
CA ARG A 77 -3.61 -23.63 6.71
C ARG A 77 -3.13 -24.13 5.34
N ALA A 78 -3.90 -23.90 4.28
CA ALA A 78 -3.73 -24.55 2.97
C ALA A 78 -2.70 -23.88 2.03
N ASP A 79 -2.48 -22.56 2.14
CA ASP A 79 -1.57 -21.84 1.23
C ASP A 79 -0.10 -22.09 1.56
N VAL A 80 0.51 -23.04 0.85
CA VAL A 80 1.92 -23.43 1.04
C VAL A 80 2.89 -22.25 0.82
N GLN A 81 2.55 -21.33 -0.10
CA GLN A 81 3.35 -20.12 -0.35
C GLN A 81 3.36 -19.15 0.85
N ALA A 82 2.31 -19.13 1.66
CA ALA A 82 2.22 -18.28 2.86
C ALA A 82 3.05 -18.82 4.04
N ASN A 83 3.42 -20.11 4.04
CA ASN A 83 4.18 -20.71 5.14
C ASN A 83 5.64 -20.24 5.23
N ALA A 84 6.21 -19.67 4.17
CA ALA A 84 7.54 -19.05 4.24
C ALA A 84 7.52 -17.77 5.11
N LEU A 85 6.55 -16.89 4.84
CA LEU A 85 6.39 -15.58 5.48
C LEU A 85 5.85 -15.69 6.92
N ARG A 86 4.92 -16.62 7.17
CA ARG A 86 4.35 -16.89 8.52
C ARG A 86 5.39 -17.11 9.62
N GLY A 87 6.60 -17.55 9.27
CA GLY A 87 7.65 -17.85 10.23
C GLY A 87 8.64 -16.72 10.53
N ASN A 88 8.71 -15.63 9.75
CA ASN A 88 9.75 -14.60 9.94
C ASN A 88 9.56 -13.83 11.25
N ALA A 89 8.42 -13.14 11.42
CA ALA A 89 8.17 -12.34 12.62
C ALA A 89 8.32 -13.11 13.97
N PRO A 90 7.86 -14.38 14.10
CA PRO A 90 8.22 -15.21 15.25
C PRO A 90 9.74 -15.41 15.40
N ARG A 91 10.46 -15.87 14.36
CA ARG A 91 11.93 -16.06 14.38
C ARG A 91 12.70 -14.79 14.73
N ASP A 92 12.19 -13.65 14.29
CA ASP A 92 12.78 -12.32 14.50
C ASP A 92 12.65 -11.88 15.97
N ALA A 93 11.47 -12.07 16.56
CA ALA A 93 11.30 -11.91 18.00
C ALA A 93 12.15 -12.90 18.82
N GLU A 94 12.33 -14.15 18.37
CA GLU A 94 13.19 -15.10 19.06
C GLU A 94 14.68 -14.72 19.02
N ALA A 95 15.19 -14.31 17.85
CA ALA A 95 16.56 -13.85 17.70
C ALA A 95 16.83 -12.54 18.47
N MET A 96 15.89 -11.58 18.41
CA MET A 96 15.97 -10.34 19.18
C MET A 96 15.93 -10.60 20.68
N ARG A 97 15.02 -11.46 21.16
CA ARG A 97 14.92 -11.91 22.55
C ARG A 97 16.27 -12.42 23.06
N ASP A 98 16.89 -13.34 22.33
CA ASP A 98 18.11 -13.98 22.78
C ASP A 98 19.33 -13.05 22.66
N ARG A 99 19.37 -12.17 21.65
CA ARG A 99 20.41 -11.13 21.60
C ARG A 99 20.29 -10.15 22.77
N LEU A 100 19.09 -9.64 23.06
CA LEU A 100 18.87 -8.72 24.19
C LEU A 100 19.23 -9.34 25.55
N ARG A 101 18.96 -10.63 25.76
CA ARG A 101 19.43 -11.37 26.95
C ARG A 101 20.95 -11.35 27.08
N THR A 102 21.70 -11.59 26.00
CA THR A 102 23.18 -11.50 26.02
C THR A 102 23.72 -10.07 26.25
N LEU A 103 22.87 -9.03 26.11
CA LEU A 103 23.19 -7.63 26.39
C LEU A 103 22.68 -7.17 27.77
N GLY A 104 22.21 -8.11 28.60
CA GLY A 104 21.80 -7.85 29.99
C GLY A 104 20.37 -7.32 30.16
N PHE A 105 19.48 -7.55 29.20
CA PHE A 105 18.04 -7.32 29.38
C PHE A 105 17.35 -8.53 30.01
N ASP A 106 16.46 -8.29 30.96
CA ASP A 106 15.38 -9.22 31.32
C ASP A 106 14.31 -9.12 30.23
N VAL A 107 13.89 -10.25 29.64
CA VAL A 107 13.09 -10.25 28.42
C VAL A 107 11.80 -11.05 28.57
N ILE A 108 10.69 -10.32 28.60
CA ILE A 108 9.34 -10.82 28.37
C ILE A 108 9.20 -11.08 26.87
N ALA A 109 9.08 -12.34 26.47
CA ALA A 109 8.87 -12.70 25.07
C ALA A 109 7.48 -13.31 24.85
N ARG A 110 6.88 -13.05 23.68
CA ARG A 110 5.70 -13.77 23.16
C ARG A 110 5.85 -13.94 21.64
N THR A 111 5.42 -15.08 21.11
CA THR A 111 5.23 -15.30 19.67
C THR A 111 3.78 -15.69 19.40
N ASP A 112 3.27 -15.29 18.24
CA ASP A 112 1.88 -15.48 17.81
C ASP A 112 0.84 -15.15 18.91
N ALA A 113 1.00 -13.96 19.50
CA ALA A 113 0.21 -13.50 20.63
C ALA A 113 -1.18 -13.02 20.20
N THR A 114 -2.22 -13.61 20.79
CA THR A 114 -3.62 -13.16 20.69
C THR A 114 -3.84 -11.78 21.36
N PRO A 115 -4.97 -11.08 21.10
CA PRO A 115 -5.24 -9.76 21.69
C PRO A 115 -5.13 -9.72 23.22
N GLY A 116 -5.61 -10.78 23.90
CA GLY A 116 -5.50 -10.91 25.35
C GLY A 116 -4.05 -11.10 25.83
N GLN A 117 -3.27 -11.94 25.15
CA GLN A 117 -1.88 -12.20 25.50
C GLN A 117 -0.96 -10.99 25.27
N MET A 118 -1.21 -10.19 24.22
CA MET A 118 -0.47 -8.93 24.01
C MET A 118 -0.77 -7.93 25.12
N ARG A 119 -2.05 -7.73 25.46
CA ARG A 119 -2.48 -6.81 26.54
C ARG A 119 -1.93 -7.25 27.91
N GLU A 120 -1.87 -8.55 28.18
CA GLU A 120 -1.25 -9.09 29.40
C GLU A 120 0.27 -8.88 29.42
N ALA A 121 0.98 -9.16 28.33
CA ALA A 121 2.43 -8.94 28.26
C ALA A 121 2.80 -7.46 28.41
N ILE A 122 1.95 -6.52 27.97
CA ILE A 122 2.12 -5.08 28.19
C ILE A 122 1.88 -4.70 29.67
N ARG A 123 0.93 -5.35 30.37
CA ARG A 123 0.77 -5.19 31.83
C ARG A 123 1.99 -5.70 32.60
N GLU A 124 2.46 -6.90 32.26
CA GLU A 124 3.67 -7.50 32.83
C GLU A 124 4.89 -6.58 32.64
N PHE A 125 5.04 -6.03 31.43
CA PHE A 125 6.11 -5.07 31.10
C PHE A 125 6.01 -3.78 31.92
N HIS A 126 4.82 -3.18 32.02
CA HIS A 126 4.58 -1.99 32.85
C HIS A 126 4.95 -2.21 34.32
N GLN A 127 4.60 -3.38 34.87
CA GLN A 127 4.92 -3.76 36.25
C GLN A 127 6.45 -3.90 36.46
N ARG A 128 7.15 -4.62 35.58
CA ARG A 128 8.62 -4.76 35.67
C ARG A 128 9.35 -3.42 35.52
N LEU A 129 8.83 -2.50 34.70
CA LEU A 129 9.40 -1.16 34.53
C LEU A 129 9.30 -0.25 35.77
N GLN A 130 8.47 -0.57 36.77
CA GLN A 130 8.41 0.22 38.01
C GLN A 130 9.74 0.17 38.80
N ALA A 131 10.59 -0.84 38.55
CA ALA A 131 11.91 -0.95 39.15
C ALA A 131 12.98 0.00 38.53
N GLY A 132 12.64 0.80 37.52
CA GLY A 132 13.51 1.83 36.95
C GLY A 132 14.07 1.54 35.56
N GLY A 133 15.05 2.33 35.16
CA GLY A 133 15.97 2.05 34.06
C GLY A 133 15.37 1.99 32.65
N THR A 134 16.04 1.22 31.80
CA THR A 134 15.76 1.16 30.35
C THR A 134 14.61 0.20 30.06
N GLY A 135 13.58 0.69 29.41
CA GLY A 135 12.52 -0.13 28.82
C GLY A 135 12.69 -0.22 27.32
N LEU A 136 12.68 -1.44 26.78
CA LEU A 136 12.71 -1.71 25.35
C LEU A 136 11.42 -2.43 24.92
N PHE A 137 10.68 -1.88 23.96
CA PHE A 137 9.65 -2.63 23.25
C PHE A 137 10.13 -2.99 21.84
N TYR A 138 9.98 -4.26 21.47
CA TYR A 138 10.20 -4.74 20.12
C TYR A 138 8.95 -5.45 19.62
N PHE A 139 8.53 -5.13 18.40
CA PHE A 139 7.47 -5.83 17.69
C PHE A 139 7.91 -6.20 16.28
N ALA A 140 7.69 -7.46 15.90
CA ALA A 140 7.73 -7.94 14.52
C ALA A 140 6.38 -8.52 14.11
N GLY A 141 5.96 -8.28 12.86
CA GLY A 141 4.73 -8.81 12.31
C GLY A 141 3.94 -7.79 11.51
N HIS A 142 2.64 -8.04 11.33
CA HIS A 142 1.75 -7.03 10.76
C HIS A 142 1.42 -5.94 11.79
N GLY A 143 1.49 -4.72 11.30
CA GLY A 143 1.04 -3.48 11.90
C GLY A 143 0.43 -2.63 10.81
N MET A 144 -0.36 -1.65 11.21
CA MET A 144 -1.01 -0.71 10.31
C MET A 144 -1.15 0.64 11.01
N ARG A 145 -1.04 1.73 10.27
CA ARG A 145 -1.47 3.03 10.78
C ARG A 145 -2.97 3.22 10.50
N ILE A 146 -3.69 3.96 11.36
CA ILE A 146 -5.06 4.44 11.14
C ILE A 146 -5.16 5.84 11.74
N GLY A 147 -5.29 6.86 10.90
CA GLY A 147 -5.13 8.26 11.32
C GLY A 147 -3.76 8.48 11.97
N GLN A 148 -3.73 9.00 13.20
CA GLN A 148 -2.50 9.13 14.00
C GLN A 148 -2.12 7.86 14.77
N GLN A 149 -2.98 6.83 14.83
CA GLN A 149 -2.73 5.62 15.62
C GLN A 149 -1.87 4.62 14.85
N THR A 150 -0.91 3.98 15.51
CA THR A 150 -0.22 2.78 14.98
C THR A 150 -0.81 1.57 15.70
N LEU A 151 -1.56 0.72 15.00
CA LEU A 151 -2.05 -0.55 15.53
C LEU A 151 -1.06 -1.67 15.21
N LEU A 152 -0.67 -2.41 16.24
CA LEU A 152 0.06 -3.66 16.15
C LEU A 152 -0.97 -4.80 16.09
N ILE A 153 -0.82 -5.75 15.16
CA ILE A 153 -1.87 -6.75 14.89
C ILE A 153 -1.59 -8.08 15.64
N PRO A 154 -2.46 -8.49 16.56
CA PRO A 154 -2.42 -9.80 17.21
C PRO A 154 -2.57 -10.96 16.23
N ALA A 155 -1.97 -12.10 16.57
CA ALA A 155 -2.21 -13.35 15.86
C ALA A 155 -3.67 -13.83 16.01
N GLY A 156 -4.12 -14.64 15.06
CA GLY A 156 -5.48 -15.16 14.99
C GLY A 156 -6.52 -14.19 14.38
N LEU A 157 -6.22 -12.90 14.26
CA LEU A 157 -7.10 -11.95 13.57
C LEU A 157 -7.09 -12.18 12.04
N ASP A 158 -8.21 -11.87 11.40
CA ASP A 158 -8.33 -11.81 9.93
C ASP A 158 -8.03 -10.38 9.47
N SER A 159 -6.95 -10.21 8.69
CA SER A 159 -6.52 -8.93 8.13
C SER A 159 -7.52 -8.32 7.13
N ARG A 160 -8.58 -9.05 6.76
CA ARG A 160 -9.65 -8.60 5.85
C ARG A 160 -10.88 -8.03 6.56
N SER A 161 -10.84 -7.88 7.90
CA SER A 161 -11.97 -7.36 8.69
C SER A 161 -11.61 -6.04 9.42
N PRO A 162 -11.80 -4.87 8.80
CA PRO A 162 -11.40 -3.58 9.37
C PRO A 162 -11.94 -3.30 10.78
N ALA A 163 -13.23 -3.58 11.03
CA ALA A 163 -13.84 -3.38 12.34
C ALA A 163 -13.21 -4.26 13.43
N THR A 164 -12.90 -5.52 13.10
CA THR A 164 -12.21 -6.45 14.01
C THR A 164 -10.78 -5.99 14.30
N LEU A 165 -10.03 -5.54 13.28
CA LEU A 165 -8.68 -5.00 13.46
C LEU A 165 -8.65 -3.76 14.37
N VAL A 166 -9.63 -2.87 14.28
CA VAL A 166 -9.71 -1.66 15.13
C VAL A 166 -10.18 -1.98 16.56
N ARG A 167 -11.09 -2.95 16.73
CA ARG A 167 -11.61 -3.38 18.04
C ARG A 167 -10.62 -4.25 18.82
N GLU A 168 -9.85 -5.09 18.13
CA GLU A 168 -9.03 -6.15 18.74
C GLU A 168 -7.52 -5.97 18.55
N GLY A 169 -7.10 -5.08 17.64
CA GLY A 169 -5.72 -4.61 17.55
C GLY A 169 -5.20 -3.95 18.83
N VAL A 170 -3.89 -3.73 18.89
CA VAL A 170 -3.21 -3.12 20.03
C VAL A 170 -2.56 -1.81 19.58
N ASP A 171 -3.09 -0.69 20.08
CA ASP A 171 -2.56 0.64 19.83
C ASP A 171 -1.16 0.79 20.46
N LEU A 172 -0.19 1.26 19.68
CA LEU A 172 1.16 1.58 20.13
C LEU A 172 1.14 2.56 21.32
N ASN A 173 0.14 3.44 21.39
CA ASN A 173 -0.05 4.32 22.54
C ASN A 173 -0.29 3.56 23.86
N THR A 174 -0.88 2.36 23.82
CA THR A 174 -0.99 1.51 25.03
C THR A 174 0.40 1.07 25.52
N VAL A 175 1.34 0.79 24.62
CA VAL A 175 2.74 0.49 24.96
C VAL A 175 3.46 1.75 25.46
N LEU A 176 3.30 2.88 24.77
CA LEU A 176 3.92 4.15 25.17
C LEU A 176 3.40 4.64 26.53
N GLN A 177 2.12 4.42 26.86
CA GLN A 177 1.55 4.66 28.18
C GLN A 177 2.16 3.75 29.24
N ALA A 178 2.30 2.44 28.96
CA ALA A 178 3.00 1.51 29.85
C ALA A 178 4.46 1.93 30.14
N MET A 179 5.12 2.59 29.18
CA MET A 179 6.49 3.12 29.31
C MET A 179 6.57 4.55 29.89
N ARG A 180 5.43 5.27 30.00
CA ARG A 180 5.37 6.72 30.32
C ARG A 180 5.75 7.06 31.76
N ALA A 181 5.60 6.12 32.70
CA ALA A 181 5.93 6.32 34.11
C ALA A 181 7.38 6.79 34.30
N ALA A 182 7.55 7.98 34.87
CA ALA A 182 8.84 8.58 35.18
C ALA A 182 9.56 7.75 36.26
N ARG A 183 10.85 7.50 36.06
CA ARG A 183 11.63 6.56 36.87
C ARG A 183 13.14 6.84 36.75
N ASP A 184 13.92 6.43 37.73
CA ASP A 184 15.37 6.66 37.71
C ASP A 184 16.06 5.93 36.55
N GLY A 185 16.89 6.64 35.80
CA GLY A 185 17.53 6.11 34.59
C GLY A 185 16.56 5.82 33.43
N GLN A 186 15.39 6.47 33.39
CA GLN A 186 14.40 6.29 32.32
C GLN A 186 15.00 6.54 30.93
N LEU A 187 15.04 5.47 30.14
CA LEU A 187 15.12 5.49 28.69
C LEU A 187 14.02 4.56 28.17
N ASN A 188 13.23 5.03 27.21
CA ASN A 188 12.24 4.22 26.50
C ASN A 188 12.75 4.05 25.05
N LEU A 189 13.00 2.82 24.64
CA LEU A 189 13.32 2.49 23.26
C LEU A 189 12.21 1.61 22.68
N VAL A 190 11.71 1.97 21.51
CA VAL A 190 10.69 1.21 20.77
C VAL A 190 11.29 0.87 19.40
N ILE A 191 11.22 -0.39 18.99
CA ILE A 191 11.73 -0.89 17.71
C ILE A 191 10.60 -1.66 17.02
N LEU A 192 10.17 -1.20 15.85
CA LEU A 192 9.04 -1.78 15.13
C LEU A 192 9.49 -2.32 13.77
N ASP A 193 9.64 -3.65 13.67
CA ASP A 193 9.83 -4.35 12.40
C ASP A 193 8.48 -4.73 11.78
N THR A 194 7.85 -3.71 11.19
CA THR A 194 6.49 -3.79 10.63
C THR A 194 6.36 -2.79 9.50
N CYS A 195 5.44 -3.07 8.57
CA CYS A 195 4.95 -2.06 7.65
C CYS A 195 4.22 -0.94 8.41
N LEU A 196 4.37 0.30 7.92
CA LEU A 196 3.63 1.47 8.39
C LEU A 196 2.67 2.00 7.31
N ASN A 197 2.26 1.12 6.40
CA ASN A 197 1.15 1.40 5.51
C ASN A 197 -0.10 1.63 6.37
N ASN A 198 -0.78 2.75 6.11
CA ASN A 198 -2.17 2.92 6.51
C ASN A 198 -3.00 2.52 5.29
N PRO A 199 -3.61 1.33 5.25
CA PRO A 199 -4.50 0.98 4.14
C PRO A 199 -5.70 1.93 4.06
N PHE A 200 -6.05 2.62 5.15
CA PHE A 200 -7.28 3.39 5.29
C PHE A 200 -7.11 4.92 5.17
N SER A 201 -5.89 5.47 5.07
CA SER A 201 -5.59 6.86 4.68
C SER A 201 -4.07 7.14 4.57
N PRO A 202 -3.51 7.54 3.41
CA PRO A 202 -2.07 7.82 3.29
C PRO A 202 -1.59 8.90 4.26
N ASP A 203 -2.36 9.97 4.41
CA ASP A 203 -1.89 11.25 4.94
C ASP A 203 -2.10 11.39 6.45
N ALA A 204 -0.99 11.26 7.17
CA ALA A 204 -0.83 11.78 8.52
C ALA A 204 0.64 12.13 8.75
N SER A 205 0.93 13.34 9.21
CA SER A 205 2.18 13.64 9.88
C SER A 205 2.25 12.90 11.21
N ILE A 206 3.46 12.58 11.68
CA ILE A 206 3.65 12.03 13.03
C ILE A 206 3.85 13.20 13.98
N ASP A 207 2.87 13.41 14.86
CA ASP A 207 2.97 14.35 15.95
C ASP A 207 3.95 13.82 17.01
N THR A 208 5.15 14.39 17.03
CA THR A 208 6.21 14.04 17.99
C THR A 208 6.01 14.69 19.36
N SER A 209 5.09 15.66 19.50
CA SER A 209 4.86 16.39 20.76
C SER A 209 4.22 15.54 21.87
N ALA A 210 3.52 14.46 21.50
CA ALA A 210 2.82 13.58 22.44
C ALA A 210 3.74 12.55 23.15
N LEU A 211 4.97 12.35 22.67
CA LEU A 211 5.87 11.29 23.16
C LEU A 211 6.18 11.43 24.67
N PRO A 212 6.26 10.32 25.43
CA PRO A 212 6.81 10.35 26.78
C PRO A 212 8.24 10.89 26.80
N GLY A 213 8.69 11.52 27.88
CA GLY A 213 10.08 11.95 28.04
C GLY A 213 11.08 10.81 27.87
N ASN A 214 12.29 11.13 27.38
CA ASN A 214 13.38 10.18 27.12
C ASN A 214 12.96 8.95 26.28
N THR A 215 12.17 9.17 25.23
CA THR A 215 11.69 8.12 24.33
C THR A 215 12.31 8.25 22.95
N VAL A 216 12.72 7.11 22.39
CA VAL A 216 13.09 6.96 20.97
C VAL A 216 12.23 5.85 20.37
N ILE A 217 11.59 6.14 19.24
CA ILE A 217 10.87 5.14 18.44
C ILE A 217 11.62 4.98 17.13
N ALA A 218 12.08 3.76 16.86
CA ALA A 218 12.77 3.36 15.65
C ALA A 218 11.87 2.45 14.82
N TYR A 219 11.71 2.77 13.55
CA TYR A 219 10.80 2.12 12.64
C TYR A 219 11.57 1.49 11.47
N ALA A 220 11.15 0.30 11.04
CA ALA A 220 11.74 -0.38 9.89
C ALA A 220 11.65 0.40 8.58
N THR A 221 10.68 1.30 8.47
CA THR A 221 10.37 2.02 7.23
C THR A 221 9.70 3.35 7.56
N ALA A 222 9.74 4.30 6.64
CA ALA A 222 9.05 5.58 6.77
C ALA A 222 7.52 5.40 6.75
N PRO A 223 6.72 6.37 7.24
CA PRO A 223 5.27 6.28 7.21
C PRO A 223 4.73 6.05 5.79
N GLY A 224 3.79 5.12 5.63
CA GLY A 224 3.31 4.68 4.30
C GLY A 224 4.21 3.63 3.62
N GLY A 225 5.44 3.42 4.09
CA GLY A 225 6.39 2.46 3.56
C GLY A 225 6.14 1.00 4.02
N PHE A 226 6.80 0.08 3.31
CA PHE A 226 6.82 -1.35 3.61
C PHE A 226 8.13 -1.74 4.32
N ALA A 227 8.07 -2.78 5.15
CA ALA A 227 9.25 -3.49 5.66
C ALA A 227 9.46 -4.76 4.82
N ALA A 228 10.71 -5.05 4.43
CA ALA A 228 11.03 -6.20 3.58
C ALA A 228 11.39 -7.44 4.38
N ASP A 229 10.81 -8.58 3.99
CA ASP A 229 11.20 -9.91 4.46
C ASP A 229 12.54 -10.37 3.86
N GLY A 230 13.32 -11.12 4.64
CA GLY A 230 14.51 -11.84 4.17
C GLY A 230 14.39 -13.36 4.32
N MET A 231 15.39 -14.11 3.85
CA MET A 231 15.37 -15.59 3.78
C MET A 231 15.33 -16.31 5.14
N ARG A 232 15.57 -15.61 6.25
CA ARG A 232 15.61 -16.16 7.62
C ARG A 232 15.00 -15.22 8.64
N HIS A 233 15.25 -13.93 8.44
CA HIS A 233 14.89 -12.79 9.26
C HIS A 233 14.41 -11.64 8.36
N GLY A 234 13.53 -10.77 8.86
CA GLY A 234 13.24 -9.47 8.23
C GLY A 234 14.51 -8.64 8.02
N ILE A 235 14.57 -7.86 6.94
CA ILE A 235 15.79 -7.12 6.55
C ILE A 235 16.21 -6.11 7.63
N TYR A 236 15.25 -5.48 8.30
CA TYR A 236 15.50 -4.53 9.39
C TYR A 236 15.99 -5.21 10.67
N THR A 237 15.33 -6.30 11.10
CA THR A 237 15.82 -7.11 12.24
C THR A 237 17.20 -7.71 11.98
N ASN A 238 17.47 -8.19 10.76
CA ASN A 238 18.79 -8.70 10.39
C ASN A 238 19.89 -7.61 10.49
N ALA A 239 19.59 -6.37 10.07
CA ALA A 239 20.50 -5.24 10.24
C ALA A 239 20.68 -4.83 11.72
N TRP A 240 19.61 -4.84 12.52
CA TRP A 240 19.70 -4.61 13.97
C TRP A 240 20.55 -5.67 14.67
N LEU A 241 20.33 -6.95 14.40
CA LEU A 241 21.13 -8.05 14.96
C LEU A 241 22.60 -7.87 14.58
N HIS A 242 22.91 -7.58 13.31
CA HIS A 242 24.28 -7.34 12.86
C HIS A 242 24.94 -6.11 13.53
N ALA A 243 24.19 -5.02 13.72
CA ALA A 243 24.68 -3.82 14.42
C ALA A 243 24.93 -4.06 15.92
N LEU A 244 24.07 -4.86 16.56
CA LEU A 244 24.21 -5.30 17.95
C LEU A 244 25.31 -6.36 18.12
N ASP A 245 25.58 -7.20 17.14
CA ASP A 245 26.68 -8.17 17.15
C ASP A 245 28.03 -7.49 16.98
N THR A 246 28.17 -6.62 15.97
CA THR A 246 29.43 -5.96 15.64
C THR A 246 29.78 -4.79 16.56
N THR A 247 28.78 -4.05 17.06
CA THR A 247 29.00 -2.73 17.68
C THR A 247 28.08 -2.40 18.88
N PRO A 248 27.79 -3.33 19.82
CA PRO A 248 26.80 -3.11 20.88
C PRO A 248 27.11 -1.92 21.82
N SER A 249 28.38 -1.55 21.95
CA SER A 249 28.82 -0.42 22.80
C SER A 249 28.74 0.96 22.12
N GLN A 250 28.24 1.05 20.88
CA GLN A 250 28.03 2.34 20.21
C GLN A 250 26.84 3.11 20.80
N THR A 251 26.78 4.42 20.50
CA THR A 251 25.64 5.25 20.88
C THR A 251 24.38 4.84 20.11
N LEU A 252 23.21 5.06 20.70
CA LEU A 252 21.93 4.73 20.06
C LEU A 252 21.78 5.39 18.68
N ALA A 253 22.24 6.64 18.52
CA ALA A 253 22.23 7.34 17.24
C ALA A 253 23.13 6.68 16.18
N ALA A 254 24.34 6.24 16.55
CA ALA A 254 25.26 5.57 15.63
C ALA A 254 24.73 4.17 15.23
N LEU A 255 24.09 3.44 16.15
CA LEU A 255 23.41 2.18 15.85
C LEU A 255 22.24 2.38 14.89
N LEU A 256 21.39 3.38 15.12
CA LEU A 256 20.28 3.72 14.23
C LEU A 256 20.77 4.10 12.82
N GLN A 257 21.83 4.91 12.73
CA GLN A 257 22.45 5.27 11.45
C GLN A 257 23.04 4.05 10.72
N ARG A 258 23.71 3.15 11.43
CA ARG A 258 24.26 1.89 10.89
C ARG A 258 23.16 1.00 10.31
N VAL A 259 22.08 0.79 11.07
CA VAL A 259 20.91 0.00 10.63
C VAL A 259 20.25 0.65 9.42
N ALA A 260 20.04 1.97 9.42
CA ALA A 260 19.47 2.69 8.30
C ALA A 260 20.31 2.57 7.01
N LEU A 261 21.63 2.69 7.12
CA LEU A 261 22.55 2.52 5.99
C LEU A 261 22.50 1.09 5.43
N GLN A 262 22.62 0.07 6.29
CA GLN A 262 22.62 -1.33 5.88
C GLN A 262 21.30 -1.75 5.22
N VAL A 263 20.15 -1.29 5.73
CA VAL A 263 18.84 -1.58 5.11
C VAL A 263 18.67 -0.84 3.79
N ARG A 264 19.13 0.42 3.69
CA ARG A 264 19.10 1.18 2.44
C ARG A 264 19.97 0.54 1.36
N GLU A 265 21.14 0.02 1.74
CA GLU A 265 22.06 -0.71 0.85
C GLU A 265 21.44 -2.02 0.37
N VAL A 266 20.97 -2.88 1.28
CA VAL A 266 20.40 -4.21 0.96
C VAL A 266 19.08 -4.15 0.18
N THR A 267 18.40 -2.99 0.16
CA THR A 267 17.11 -2.81 -0.54
C THR A 267 17.16 -1.86 -1.73
N ASP A 268 18.33 -1.39 -2.17
CA ASP A 268 18.48 -0.38 -3.23
C ASP A 268 17.68 0.91 -2.94
N GLY A 269 17.59 1.29 -1.67
CA GLY A 269 16.80 2.43 -1.19
C GLY A 269 15.29 2.20 -1.08
N ARG A 270 14.77 1.03 -1.43
CA ARG A 270 13.32 0.73 -1.41
C ARG A 270 12.74 0.65 0.01
N GLN A 271 13.56 0.38 1.02
CA GLN A 271 13.20 0.49 2.43
C GLN A 271 14.08 1.56 3.11
N MET A 272 13.42 2.54 3.73
CA MET A 272 14.09 3.65 4.42
C MET A 272 13.68 3.69 5.89
N PRO A 273 14.47 3.12 6.81
CA PRO A 273 14.21 3.20 8.24
C PRO A 273 14.12 4.64 8.75
N TRP A 274 13.24 4.88 9.72
CA TRP A 274 12.93 6.21 10.25
C TRP A 274 12.91 6.19 11.79
N ALA A 275 13.04 7.36 12.43
CA ALA A 275 13.00 7.45 13.89
C ALA A 275 12.41 8.78 14.42
N ALA A 276 11.72 8.69 15.56
CA ALA A 276 11.25 9.81 16.36
C ALA A 276 11.94 9.81 17.74
N SER A 277 12.13 10.99 18.35
CA SER A 277 12.83 11.16 19.63
C SER A 277 12.24 12.29 20.46
N SER A 278 12.24 12.13 21.79
CA SER A 278 11.90 13.15 22.80
C SER A 278 13.05 13.41 23.80
N LEU A 279 14.27 12.98 23.48
CA LEU A 279 15.47 13.28 24.26
C LEU A 279 15.74 14.80 24.26
N HIS A 280 15.76 15.41 25.44
CA HIS A 280 15.87 16.87 25.57
C HIS A 280 17.31 17.38 25.39
N SER A 281 17.48 18.39 24.54
CA SER A 281 18.72 19.18 24.42
C SER A 281 18.59 20.52 25.16
N PRO A 282 19.65 21.01 25.85
CA PRO A 282 19.65 22.34 26.44
C PRO A 282 20.06 23.41 25.41
N SER A 283 19.10 24.01 24.71
CA SER A 283 19.11 25.37 24.07
C SER A 283 18.06 25.41 22.94
N PRO A 284 17.28 26.51 22.76
CA PRO A 284 16.10 26.53 21.87
C PRO A 284 16.38 26.58 20.35
N ASP A 285 17.64 26.55 19.90
CA ASP A 285 18.01 26.58 18.46
C ASP A 285 18.21 25.18 17.83
N SER A 286 17.65 24.11 18.41
CA SER A 286 17.94 22.73 17.99
C SER A 286 16.70 21.84 17.81
N ASN A 287 15.93 22.08 16.74
CA ASN A 287 15.00 21.11 16.16
C ASN A 287 15.76 19.94 15.51
N ALA A 288 16.43 19.14 16.34
CA ALA A 288 17.27 18.02 15.95
C ALA A 288 16.45 16.76 15.57
N ALA A 289 15.53 16.91 14.62
CA ALA A 289 15.15 15.79 13.77
C ALA A 289 16.42 15.32 13.05
N ILE A 290 16.76 14.03 13.15
CA ILE A 290 17.97 13.49 12.51
C ILE A 290 17.68 13.27 11.02
N ALA A 291 17.56 14.37 10.29
CA ALA A 291 17.53 14.40 8.84
C ALA A 291 18.94 14.04 8.33
N LEU A 292 19.05 12.91 7.62
CA LEU A 292 20.29 12.42 7.04
C LEU A 292 20.66 13.25 5.79
N GLN A 293 21.24 14.43 6.05
CA GLN A 293 21.74 15.43 5.11
C GLN A 293 20.70 15.97 4.11
N ASN A 294 20.34 17.24 4.30
CA ASN A 294 19.64 18.01 3.28
C ASN A 294 20.54 18.21 2.06
N ASP A 295 19.99 17.98 0.88
CA ASP A 295 20.24 18.86 -0.25
C ASP A 295 18.90 19.19 -0.91
N SER A 296 18.56 20.49 -0.97
CA SER A 296 17.33 21.07 -1.55
C SER A 296 15.98 20.38 -1.22
N VAL A 297 15.22 20.94 -0.25
CA VAL A 297 13.82 20.53 0.00
C VAL A 297 12.90 21.01 -1.12
N VAL A 298 12.78 20.19 -2.16
CA VAL A 298 11.57 20.10 -2.98
C VAL A 298 10.65 19.08 -2.31
N THR A 299 9.38 19.42 -2.12
CA THR A 299 8.36 18.53 -1.54
C THR A 299 8.08 17.37 -2.49
N LEU A 300 8.82 16.27 -2.31
CA LEU A 300 8.77 15.11 -3.19
C LEU A 300 7.47 14.32 -2.98
N HIS A 301 6.47 14.59 -3.82
CA HIS A 301 5.18 13.92 -3.78
C HIS A 301 5.33 12.42 -4.06
N SER A 302 4.54 11.60 -3.35
CA SER A 302 4.70 10.15 -3.23
C SER A 302 4.76 9.42 -4.57
N ARG A 303 5.96 8.98 -4.97
CA ARG A 303 6.14 8.08 -6.12
C ARG A 303 6.04 6.63 -5.68
N GLY A 304 4.89 6.01 -5.92
CA GLY A 304 4.70 4.57 -5.79
C GLY A 304 3.30 4.15 -6.21
N ILE A 305 3.21 3.08 -7.00
CA ILE A 305 1.96 2.49 -7.51
C ILE A 305 1.06 2.09 -6.33
N LEU A 306 -0.08 2.78 -6.13
CA LEU A 306 -1.14 2.26 -5.27
C LEU A 306 -1.89 1.11 -6.01
N PRO A 307 -2.48 0.14 -5.29
CA PRO A 307 -3.56 -0.68 -5.84
C PRO A 307 -4.88 0.10 -5.93
N LYS A 308 -5.92 -0.56 -6.46
CA LYS A 308 -7.27 -0.01 -6.71
C LYS A 308 -8.03 0.50 -5.47
N ASP A 309 -7.45 0.35 -4.28
CA ASP A 309 -8.15 0.49 -3.00
C ASP A 309 -7.69 1.76 -2.25
N SER A 310 -8.58 2.73 -2.05
CA SER A 310 -8.33 3.94 -1.25
C SER A 310 -9.25 4.05 -0.03
N SER A 311 -8.83 4.88 0.93
CA SER A 311 -9.51 5.25 2.20
C SER A 311 -11.04 5.11 2.21
N GLU A 312 -11.71 5.69 1.22
CA GLU A 312 -13.17 5.72 1.15
C GLU A 312 -13.83 4.40 0.76
N GLN A 313 -13.13 3.47 0.09
CA GLN A 313 -13.61 2.08 -0.01
C GLN A 313 -13.56 1.39 1.36
N TYR A 314 -12.49 1.64 2.14
CA TYR A 314 -12.32 1.01 3.45
C TYR A 314 -13.25 1.60 4.51
N GLU A 315 -13.62 2.87 4.41
CA GLU A 315 -14.71 3.46 5.18
C GLU A 315 -16.05 2.79 4.82
N ILE A 316 -16.34 2.58 3.52
CA ILE A 316 -17.52 1.83 3.06
C ILE A 316 -17.49 0.38 3.58
N ALA A 317 -16.35 -0.29 3.55
CA ALA A 317 -16.20 -1.67 4.01
C ALA A 317 -16.36 -1.78 5.54
N PHE A 318 -15.76 -0.86 6.30
CA PHE A 318 -15.96 -0.76 7.75
C PHE A 318 -17.44 -0.54 8.05
N TRP A 319 -18.06 0.49 7.44
CA TRP A 319 -19.48 0.79 7.63
C TRP A 319 -20.39 -0.39 7.24
N ASN A 320 -20.16 -1.03 6.09
CA ASN A 320 -20.90 -2.22 5.68
C ASN A 320 -20.74 -3.40 6.64
N SER A 321 -19.61 -3.51 7.35
CA SER A 321 -19.40 -4.53 8.39
C SER A 321 -20.09 -4.23 9.72
N ILE A 322 -20.57 -2.99 9.96
CA ILE A 322 -21.16 -2.57 11.24
C ILE A 322 -22.58 -1.98 11.16
N LYS A 323 -23.07 -1.55 9.99
CA LYS A 323 -24.34 -0.82 9.77
C LYS A 323 -25.59 -1.53 10.31
N ASP A 324 -25.52 -2.87 10.37
CA ASP A 324 -26.57 -3.78 10.82
C ASP A 324 -26.26 -4.36 12.22
N SER A 325 -25.16 -3.92 12.87
CA SER A 325 -24.80 -4.34 14.23
C SER A 325 -25.78 -3.78 15.26
N ASN A 326 -26.02 -4.56 16.31
CA ASN A 326 -26.78 -4.18 17.50
C ASN A 326 -25.87 -3.76 18.68
N TYR A 327 -24.55 -3.74 18.50
CA TYR A 327 -23.60 -3.36 19.54
C TYR A 327 -23.11 -1.92 19.34
N PRO A 328 -23.33 -0.99 20.30
CA PRO A 328 -22.83 0.39 20.23
C PRO A 328 -21.31 0.47 19.98
N ALA A 329 -20.54 -0.46 20.57
CA ALA A 329 -19.09 -0.52 20.46
C ALA A 329 -18.55 -0.64 19.02
N ASP A 330 -19.31 -1.24 18.09
CA ASP A 330 -18.86 -1.34 16.68
C ASP A 330 -18.96 0.03 15.97
N TYR A 331 -20.03 0.79 16.24
CA TYR A 331 -20.20 2.17 15.76
C TYR A 331 -19.21 3.13 16.43
N GLU A 332 -18.89 2.91 17.71
CA GLU A 332 -17.85 3.64 18.44
C GLU A 332 -16.45 3.34 17.85
N ALA A 333 -16.18 2.11 17.44
CA ALA A 333 -14.94 1.74 16.74
C ALA A 333 -14.85 2.39 15.34
N TYR A 334 -15.96 2.50 14.61
CA TYR A 334 -16.03 3.26 13.36
C TYR A 334 -15.74 4.75 13.60
N LEU A 335 -16.38 5.38 14.59
CA LEU A 335 -16.13 6.79 14.95
C LEU A 335 -14.69 7.04 15.42
N LYS A 336 -14.05 6.04 16.05
CA LYS A 336 -12.63 6.13 16.41
C LYS A 336 -11.72 6.10 15.18
N ALA A 337 -12.05 5.30 14.15
CA ALA A 337 -11.28 5.21 12.92
C ALA A 337 -11.54 6.39 11.96
N TYR A 338 -12.79 6.87 11.92
CA TYR A 338 -13.28 7.91 11.01
C TYR A 338 -14.12 8.96 11.78
N PRO A 339 -13.51 9.78 12.67
CA PRO A 339 -14.25 10.73 13.51
C PRO A 339 -15.00 11.80 12.70
N ASN A 340 -14.46 12.18 11.53
CA ASN A 340 -15.10 13.07 10.57
C ASN A 340 -15.63 12.29 9.33
N GLY A 341 -15.88 10.99 9.46
CA GLY A 341 -16.31 10.13 8.37
C GLY A 341 -17.73 10.43 7.89
N ARG A 342 -18.06 10.06 6.65
CA ARG A 342 -19.36 10.34 6.03
C ARG A 342 -20.53 9.70 6.78
N PHE A 343 -20.28 8.57 7.45
CA PHE A 343 -21.27 7.87 8.26
C PHE A 343 -21.19 8.24 9.75
N ALA A 344 -20.36 9.21 10.17
CA ALA A 344 -20.22 9.57 11.59
C ALA A 344 -21.55 10.01 12.22
N ALA A 345 -22.34 10.84 11.53
CA ALA A 345 -23.68 11.22 11.97
C ALA A 345 -24.63 10.01 12.10
N LEU A 346 -24.53 9.03 11.18
CA LEU A 346 -25.32 7.79 11.23
C LEU A 346 -24.86 6.86 12.36
N ALA A 347 -23.55 6.81 12.65
CA ALA A 347 -22.97 6.05 13.74
C ALA A 347 -23.42 6.60 15.10
N HIS A 348 -23.34 7.92 15.32
CA HIS A 348 -23.87 8.58 16.50
C HIS A 348 -25.37 8.28 16.68
N ALA A 349 -26.19 8.50 15.64
CA ALA A 349 -27.63 8.24 15.70
C ALA A 349 -27.97 6.75 15.98
N ARG A 350 -27.11 5.81 15.55
CA ARG A 350 -27.25 4.38 15.88
C ARG A 350 -26.87 4.07 17.33
N ILE A 351 -25.78 4.64 17.83
CA ILE A 351 -25.35 4.51 19.24
C ILE A 351 -26.46 5.00 20.17
N ASP A 352 -27.01 6.19 19.91
CA ASP A 352 -28.04 6.79 20.75
C ASP A 352 -29.33 5.97 20.73
N ARG A 353 -29.76 5.48 19.55
CA ARG A 353 -30.92 4.59 19.44
C ARG A 353 -30.73 3.26 20.20
N LEU A 354 -29.54 2.65 20.10
CA LEU A 354 -29.24 1.38 20.77
C LEU A 354 -29.14 1.55 22.30
N ARG A 355 -28.53 2.64 22.77
CA ARG A 355 -28.47 2.98 24.21
C ARG A 355 -29.85 3.30 24.77
N ALA A 356 -30.67 4.09 24.07
CA ALA A 356 -32.04 4.37 24.47
C ALA A 356 -32.92 3.11 24.54
N ALA A 357 -32.76 2.19 23.57
CA ALA A 357 -33.44 0.90 23.59
C ALA A 357 -33.03 0.07 24.83
N ALA A 358 -31.73 -0.02 25.14
CA ALA A 358 -31.23 -0.71 26.33
C ALA A 358 -31.72 -0.09 27.66
N SER A 359 -31.85 1.24 27.73
CA SER A 359 -32.47 1.91 28.88
C SER A 359 -33.98 1.65 29.01
N SER A 360 -34.67 1.38 27.89
CA SER A 360 -36.11 1.08 27.89
C SER A 360 -36.45 -0.38 28.26
N THR A 361 -35.50 -1.30 28.16
CA THR A 361 -35.65 -2.71 28.57
C THR A 361 -35.13 -2.99 29.98
N ALA A 362 -34.57 -2.00 30.68
CA ALA A 362 -34.35 -2.07 32.12
C ALA A 362 -35.72 -2.12 32.84
N PRO A 363 -36.03 -3.15 33.65
CA PRO A 363 -37.33 -3.28 34.27
C PRO A 363 -37.56 -2.18 35.31
N SER A 364 -38.53 -1.31 35.05
CA SER A 364 -38.93 -0.27 35.98
C SER A 364 -39.47 -0.89 37.28
N ALA A 365 -38.91 -0.49 38.42
CA ALA A 365 -39.24 -1.08 39.72
C ALA A 365 -40.62 -0.62 40.21
N ALA A 366 -41.65 -1.42 39.94
CA ALA A 366 -43.00 -1.20 40.44
C ALA A 366 -43.15 -1.72 41.90
N THR A 367 -43.54 -0.81 42.80
CA THR A 367 -43.80 -1.07 44.23
C THR A 367 -44.87 -2.16 44.44
N PRO A 368 -44.72 -3.08 45.43
CA PRO A 368 -45.53 -4.30 45.49
C PRO A 368 -46.95 -4.11 46.03
N ALA A 369 -47.88 -4.92 45.52
CA ALA A 369 -49.18 -5.20 46.11
C ALA A 369 -49.18 -6.59 46.80
N ALA A 370 -49.93 -6.71 47.91
CA ALA A 370 -49.91 -7.87 48.81
C ALA A 370 -50.94 -8.98 48.43
N PRO A 371 -50.86 -10.21 48.98
CA PRO A 371 -51.39 -11.40 48.31
C PRO A 371 -52.71 -12.01 48.85
N SER A 372 -53.33 -12.84 48.01
CA SER A 372 -54.19 -13.99 48.37
C SER A 372 -54.07 -15.03 47.25
N ALA A 373 -53.62 -16.28 47.47
CA ALA A 373 -54.16 -17.38 48.29
C ALA A 373 -54.88 -18.41 47.40
N ALA A 374 -54.46 -19.68 47.47
CA ALA A 374 -55.07 -20.82 46.76
C ALA A 374 -56.19 -21.48 47.62
N PRO A 375 -56.97 -22.47 47.11
CA PRO A 375 -56.49 -23.87 47.16
C PRO A 375 -57.11 -24.88 46.14
N ALA A 376 -56.76 -26.16 46.34
CA ALA A 376 -57.53 -27.39 46.04
C ALA A 376 -57.35 -28.14 44.69
N GLN A 377 -57.77 -29.42 44.69
CA GLN A 377 -57.39 -30.49 43.75
C GLN A 377 -58.55 -31.51 43.54
N ALA A 378 -58.28 -32.57 42.73
CA ALA A 378 -59.05 -33.82 42.51
C ALA A 378 -60.15 -33.77 41.42
N ALA A 379 -60.52 -34.86 40.71
CA ALA A 379 -60.13 -36.28 40.84
C ALA A 379 -60.15 -37.11 39.50
N VAL A 380 -59.31 -38.15 39.42
CA VAL A 380 -59.55 -39.56 38.94
C VAL A 380 -60.58 -39.79 37.78
N ARG A 381 -60.18 -40.15 36.53
CA ARG A 381 -59.90 -41.50 35.92
C ARG A 381 -61.15 -42.39 35.62
N PRO A 382 -61.12 -43.45 34.74
CA PRO A 382 -60.01 -44.06 33.95
C PRO A 382 -60.30 -44.53 32.47
N SER A 383 -59.28 -45.13 31.81
CA SER A 383 -59.29 -46.25 30.80
C SER A 383 -60.04 -46.13 29.44
N THR A 384 -59.41 -46.07 28.24
CA THR A 384 -58.52 -47.01 27.45
C THR A 384 -59.27 -48.07 26.62
N PRO A 385 -58.65 -48.77 25.62
CA PRO A 385 -57.30 -48.66 25.01
C PRO A 385 -57.38 -48.05 23.58
N ALA A 386 -56.47 -48.17 22.60
CA ALA A 386 -55.11 -48.74 22.37
C ALA A 386 -54.42 -47.86 21.28
N ALA A 387 -53.20 -48.01 20.72
CA ALA A 387 -51.99 -48.86 20.84
C ALA A 387 -50.81 -47.96 20.30
N SER A 388 -49.48 -48.19 20.39
CA SER A 388 -48.57 -49.34 20.59
C SER A 388 -48.35 -50.24 19.36
N ALA A 389 -47.12 -50.49 18.84
CA ALA A 389 -45.79 -49.87 19.01
C ALA A 389 -44.83 -50.33 17.87
N SER A 390 -43.67 -49.69 17.69
CA SER A 390 -42.52 -50.19 16.88
C SER A 390 -41.66 -51.20 17.70
N PRO A 391 -40.52 -51.77 17.21
CA PRO A 391 -39.94 -51.82 15.85
C PRO A 391 -39.44 -53.24 15.42
N ALA A 392 -38.93 -53.41 14.19
CA ALA A 392 -37.84 -54.35 13.81
C ALA A 392 -37.39 -54.13 12.35
N ALA A 393 -36.27 -54.73 11.92
CA ALA A 393 -35.67 -54.58 10.58
C ALA A 393 -35.53 -55.92 9.83
N GLN A 394 -35.49 -55.89 8.49
CA GLN A 394 -34.68 -56.82 7.69
C GLN A 394 -34.50 -56.40 6.20
N GLU A 395 -33.25 -56.37 5.77
CA GLU A 395 -32.69 -56.76 4.44
C GLU A 395 -33.02 -56.01 3.12
N HIS A 396 -32.34 -56.46 2.06
CA HIS A 396 -32.00 -55.82 0.76
C HIS A 396 -32.99 -56.24 -0.38
N PRO A 397 -32.91 -55.79 -1.68
CA PRO A 397 -31.73 -55.29 -2.42
C PRO A 397 -31.94 -54.19 -3.52
N VAL A 398 -30.89 -54.04 -4.35
CA VAL A 398 -30.66 -53.09 -5.46
C VAL A 398 -31.64 -53.22 -6.64
N THR A 399 -31.94 -52.10 -7.32
CA THR A 399 -32.57 -52.06 -8.67
C THR A 399 -31.82 -51.14 -9.64
N THR A 400 -31.80 -51.50 -10.93
CA THR A 400 -31.07 -50.80 -12.01
C THR A 400 -31.97 -49.91 -12.89
N PRO A 401 -31.40 -48.93 -13.64
CA PRO A 401 -32.13 -48.12 -14.62
C PRO A 401 -32.19 -48.75 -16.04
N LYS A 402 -33.14 -48.29 -16.86
CA LYS A 402 -33.52 -48.82 -18.19
C LYS A 402 -32.91 -47.98 -19.35
N PRO A 403 -32.54 -48.57 -20.52
CA PRO A 403 -31.75 -47.89 -21.56
C PRO A 403 -32.53 -47.07 -22.59
N ALA A 404 -31.79 -46.35 -23.45
CA ALA A 404 -32.25 -45.38 -24.45
C ALA A 404 -32.33 -45.93 -25.90
N VAL A 405 -32.80 -45.10 -26.84
CA VAL A 405 -32.84 -45.33 -28.31
C VAL A 405 -32.30 -44.08 -29.04
N SER A 406 -31.81 -44.23 -30.27
CA SER A 406 -30.84 -43.34 -30.96
C SER A 406 -31.43 -42.40 -32.02
N ALA A 407 -30.68 -41.33 -32.35
CA ALA A 407 -30.75 -40.57 -33.60
C ALA A 407 -29.33 -40.10 -34.03
N ALA A 408 -29.13 -39.79 -35.31
CA ALA A 408 -27.82 -39.75 -35.99
C ALA A 408 -27.08 -38.38 -35.97
N PRO A 409 -25.74 -38.34 -36.21
CA PRO A 409 -24.92 -37.13 -36.12
C PRO A 409 -24.76 -36.34 -37.45
N PRO A 410 -24.49 -35.03 -37.40
CA PRO A 410 -24.09 -34.21 -38.56
C PRO A 410 -22.56 -34.27 -38.85
N ALA A 411 -22.18 -33.77 -40.04
CA ALA A 411 -20.84 -33.89 -40.63
C ALA A 411 -19.81 -32.83 -40.14
N PRO A 412 -18.48 -33.06 -40.31
CA PRO A 412 -17.44 -32.13 -39.85
C PRO A 412 -17.27 -30.89 -40.75
N GLY A 413 -17.13 -29.72 -40.12
CA GLY A 413 -16.68 -28.48 -40.76
C GLY A 413 -15.15 -28.40 -40.95
N PRO A 414 -14.64 -27.48 -41.77
CA PRO A 414 -13.24 -27.46 -42.22
C PRO A 414 -12.24 -27.07 -41.13
N ALA A 415 -11.02 -27.60 -41.24
CA ALA A 415 -9.91 -27.32 -40.33
C ALA A 415 -9.38 -25.89 -40.47
N ALA A 416 -8.89 -25.33 -39.35
CA ALA A 416 -8.13 -24.08 -39.36
C ALA A 416 -6.77 -24.25 -40.06
N PRO A 417 -6.28 -23.25 -40.81
CA PRO A 417 -4.93 -23.29 -41.38
C PRO A 417 -3.86 -23.27 -40.26
N PRO A 418 -2.72 -23.96 -40.44
CA PRO A 418 -1.66 -24.00 -39.44
C PRO A 418 -0.99 -22.63 -39.29
N ALA A 419 -0.55 -22.30 -38.07
CA ALA A 419 0.18 -21.08 -37.79
C ALA A 419 1.53 -21.07 -38.53
N ALA A 420 1.69 -20.15 -39.49
CA ALA A 420 2.97 -19.89 -40.11
C ALA A 420 3.89 -19.15 -39.11
N ALA A 421 5.10 -19.66 -38.90
CA ALA A 421 6.07 -19.04 -38.01
C ALA A 421 6.52 -17.67 -38.57
N ILE A 422 6.33 -16.60 -37.79
CA ILE A 422 6.76 -15.25 -38.15
C ILE A 422 8.14 -15.02 -37.56
N THR A 423 9.18 -15.04 -38.40
CA THR A 423 10.52 -14.59 -38.03
C THR A 423 10.52 -13.10 -37.70
N ALA A 424 11.32 -12.68 -36.72
CA ALA A 424 11.40 -11.29 -36.29
C ALA A 424 11.95 -10.39 -37.42
N VAL A 425 11.07 -9.63 -38.06
CA VAL A 425 11.44 -8.58 -39.03
C VAL A 425 11.47 -7.25 -38.30
N ALA A 426 12.63 -6.59 -38.29
CA ALA A 426 12.76 -5.23 -37.77
C ALA A 426 11.96 -4.25 -38.66
N GLN A 427 10.78 -3.82 -38.20
CA GLN A 427 9.89 -2.99 -39.01
C GLN A 427 10.33 -1.51 -39.00
N LYS A 428 10.54 -0.98 -40.21
CA LYS A 428 10.73 0.44 -40.50
C LYS A 428 9.47 1.22 -40.06
N PRO A 429 9.58 2.40 -39.43
CA PRO A 429 8.42 3.15 -38.93
C PRO A 429 7.41 3.45 -40.04
N ILE A 430 6.17 2.98 -39.87
CA ILE A 430 5.14 3.00 -40.90
C ILE A 430 4.38 4.32 -40.85
N THR A 431 4.71 5.23 -41.76
CA THR A 431 3.92 6.45 -42.01
C THR A 431 2.65 6.11 -42.77
N HIS A 432 1.65 5.56 -42.07
CA HIS A 432 0.31 5.40 -42.64
C HIS A 432 -0.29 6.78 -42.97
N PRO A 433 -0.80 7.00 -44.20
CA PRO A 433 -1.61 8.19 -44.49
C PRO A 433 -2.96 8.09 -43.77
N PRO A 434 -3.62 9.23 -43.44
CA PRO A 434 -4.89 9.22 -42.73
C PRO A 434 -5.99 8.49 -43.51
N VAL A 435 -6.68 7.56 -42.85
CA VAL A 435 -7.89 6.90 -43.38
C VAL A 435 -9.11 7.83 -43.23
N ALA A 436 -10.23 7.54 -43.89
CA ALA A 436 -11.46 8.33 -43.74
C ALA A 436 -11.91 8.43 -42.27
N GLY A 437 -12.04 9.66 -41.76
CA GLY A 437 -12.31 9.95 -40.34
C GLY A 437 -11.07 10.33 -39.51
N GLU A 438 -9.87 10.16 -40.06
CA GLU A 438 -8.60 10.53 -39.42
C GLU A 438 -8.13 11.93 -39.85
N SER A 439 -7.55 12.71 -38.93
CA SER A 439 -6.94 14.00 -39.20
C SER A 439 -5.56 14.13 -38.56
N ARG A 440 -4.70 15.00 -39.13
CA ARG A 440 -3.34 15.23 -38.61
C ARG A 440 -2.89 16.66 -38.94
N ASP A 441 -2.70 17.51 -37.94
CA ASP A 441 -2.45 18.95 -38.16
C ASP A 441 -0.98 19.27 -38.50
N CYS A 442 -0.04 18.35 -38.25
CA CYS A 442 1.38 18.50 -38.64
C CYS A 442 2.09 17.13 -38.77
N ALA A 443 3.27 17.10 -39.42
CA ALA A 443 4.00 15.86 -39.71
C ALA A 443 4.42 15.06 -38.46
N THR A 444 4.70 15.73 -37.35
CA THR A 444 5.05 15.14 -36.04
C THR A 444 3.88 15.09 -35.05
N CYS A 445 2.70 15.59 -35.43
CA CYS A 445 1.53 15.62 -34.57
C CYS A 445 0.92 14.21 -34.41
N PRO A 446 0.15 13.95 -33.34
CA PRO A 446 -0.70 12.76 -33.25
C PRO A 446 -1.67 12.65 -34.44
N ILE A 447 -2.04 11.43 -34.81
CA ILE A 447 -3.19 11.17 -35.70
C ILE A 447 -4.44 11.16 -34.82
N MET A 448 -5.48 11.88 -35.24
CA MET A 448 -6.68 12.15 -34.46
C MET A 448 -7.92 11.57 -35.14
N ILE A 449 -8.67 10.73 -34.43
CA ILE A 449 -9.97 10.18 -34.85
C ILE A 449 -11.08 11.14 -34.44
N ALA A 450 -11.99 11.50 -35.34
CA ALA A 450 -13.20 12.24 -34.99
C ALA A 450 -14.22 11.33 -34.28
N VAL A 451 -14.68 11.75 -33.10
CA VAL A 451 -15.69 11.07 -32.28
C VAL A 451 -16.95 11.93 -32.23
N SER A 452 -18.08 11.35 -32.60
CA SER A 452 -19.39 12.05 -32.63
C SER A 452 -19.93 12.33 -31.23
N ALA A 453 -20.67 13.44 -31.10
CA ALA A 453 -21.54 13.69 -29.95
C ALA A 453 -22.51 12.51 -29.73
N GLY A 454 -22.89 12.25 -28.48
CA GLY A 454 -23.73 11.11 -28.13
C GLY A 454 -23.87 10.93 -26.62
N SER A 455 -24.22 9.73 -26.17
CA SER A 455 -24.37 9.43 -24.74
C SER A 455 -24.06 7.97 -24.41
N PHE A 456 -23.68 7.69 -23.17
CA PHE A 456 -23.34 6.35 -22.69
C PHE A 456 -23.56 6.20 -21.18
N SER A 457 -23.50 4.95 -20.71
CA SER A 457 -23.41 4.62 -19.29
C SER A 457 -21.95 4.53 -18.87
N MET A 458 -21.50 5.46 -18.03
CA MET A 458 -20.14 5.53 -17.50
C MET A 458 -20.02 4.74 -16.19
N GLY A 459 -18.88 4.06 -16.00
CA GLY A 459 -18.59 3.24 -14.82
C GLY A 459 -19.01 1.77 -14.92
N SER A 460 -19.05 1.08 -13.78
CA SER A 460 -19.43 -0.34 -13.73
C SER A 460 -20.19 -0.73 -12.45
N SER A 461 -20.79 -1.93 -12.49
CA SER A 461 -21.41 -2.58 -11.34
C SER A 461 -20.42 -3.47 -10.54
N THR A 462 -19.17 -3.61 -10.99
CA THR A 462 -18.14 -4.45 -10.34
C THR A 462 -17.75 -3.92 -8.96
N ASP A 463 -17.06 -4.71 -8.14
CA ASP A 463 -16.86 -4.41 -6.71
C ASP A 463 -15.94 -3.21 -6.36
N ASP A 464 -15.60 -2.34 -7.31
CA ASP A 464 -14.97 -1.04 -7.03
C ASP A 464 -16.00 0.10 -6.89
N PRO A 465 -16.12 0.74 -5.70
CA PRO A 465 -16.84 1.99 -5.51
C PRO A 465 -16.39 3.17 -6.39
N SER A 466 -15.14 3.22 -6.86
CA SER A 466 -14.66 4.32 -7.71
C SER A 466 -15.32 4.34 -9.08
N GLU A 467 -15.72 3.17 -9.58
CA GLU A 467 -16.47 2.99 -10.83
C GLU A 467 -17.99 3.13 -10.64
N LYS A 468 -18.46 3.44 -9.43
CA LYS A 468 -19.89 3.48 -9.04
C LYS A 468 -20.36 4.89 -8.63
N PRO A 469 -21.65 5.22 -8.79
CA PRO A 469 -22.66 4.45 -9.51
C PRO A 469 -22.41 4.47 -11.03
N VAL A 470 -22.96 3.46 -11.72
CA VAL A 470 -23.15 3.57 -13.17
C VAL A 470 -24.11 4.72 -13.42
N HIS A 471 -23.71 5.70 -14.23
CA HIS A 471 -24.47 6.92 -14.47
C HIS A 471 -24.45 7.29 -15.96
N HIS A 472 -25.46 8.05 -16.39
CA HIS A 472 -25.60 8.44 -17.80
C HIS A 472 -24.86 9.74 -18.08
N VAL A 473 -23.99 9.75 -19.09
CA VAL A 473 -23.21 10.92 -19.50
C VAL A 473 -23.44 11.21 -20.98
N SER A 474 -23.71 12.48 -21.28
CA SER A 474 -24.02 12.99 -22.63
C SER A 474 -22.88 13.85 -23.14
N ILE A 475 -22.06 13.35 -24.08
CA ILE A 475 -21.02 14.14 -24.73
C ILE A 475 -21.68 15.08 -25.74
N GLY A 476 -21.92 16.34 -25.33
CA GLY A 476 -22.78 17.29 -26.06
C GLY A 476 -22.22 17.88 -27.36
N ALA A 477 -20.96 17.59 -27.73
CA ALA A 477 -20.32 18.09 -28.94
C ALA A 477 -19.30 17.06 -29.48
N PRO A 478 -19.07 17.01 -30.80
CA PRO A 478 -18.00 16.19 -31.36
C PRO A 478 -16.62 16.70 -30.93
N PHE A 479 -15.69 15.78 -30.77
CA PHE A 479 -14.29 16.03 -30.46
C PHE A 479 -13.42 15.09 -31.28
N ALA A 480 -12.12 15.34 -31.40
CA ALA A 480 -11.20 14.36 -31.94
C ALA A 480 -10.24 13.89 -30.85
N ILE A 481 -9.96 12.59 -30.79
CA ILE A 481 -9.04 11.99 -29.81
C ILE A 481 -7.89 11.27 -30.53
N GLY A 482 -6.71 11.23 -29.89
CA GLY A 482 -5.55 10.52 -30.43
C GLY A 482 -5.86 9.06 -30.76
N LYS A 483 -5.59 8.65 -32.01
CA LYS A 483 -5.69 7.27 -32.49
C LYS A 483 -4.88 6.29 -31.62
N TYR A 484 -3.78 6.79 -31.11
CA TYR A 484 -2.82 6.16 -30.21
C TYR A 484 -2.55 7.09 -29.02
N ALA A 485 -1.95 6.55 -27.96
CA ALA A 485 -1.19 7.36 -27.00
C ALA A 485 -0.08 8.16 -27.72
N VAL A 486 0.34 9.28 -27.14
CA VAL A 486 1.45 10.10 -27.65
C VAL A 486 2.72 9.26 -27.64
N THR A 487 3.37 9.11 -28.80
CA THR A 487 4.57 8.27 -28.90
C THR A 487 5.84 9.01 -28.48
N VAL A 488 6.90 8.26 -28.19
CA VAL A 488 8.23 8.80 -27.88
C VAL A 488 8.72 9.79 -28.96
N ASP A 489 8.47 9.53 -30.25
CA ASP A 489 8.87 10.46 -31.33
C ASP A 489 8.05 11.76 -31.32
N GLN A 490 6.75 11.67 -31.04
CA GLN A 490 5.85 12.83 -30.92
C GLN A 490 6.20 13.67 -29.69
N TRP A 491 6.61 13.05 -28.58
CA TRP A 491 7.14 13.74 -27.40
C TRP A 491 8.47 14.44 -27.70
N ASN A 492 9.40 13.75 -28.38
CA ASN A 492 10.69 14.31 -28.74
C ASN A 492 10.58 15.54 -29.65
N ALA A 493 9.50 15.70 -30.42
CA ALA A 493 9.24 16.94 -31.16
C ALA A 493 8.95 18.14 -30.22
N CYS A 494 8.29 17.92 -29.08
CA CYS A 494 8.10 18.95 -28.04
C CYS A 494 9.41 19.27 -27.29
N VAL A 495 10.24 18.24 -27.03
CA VAL A 495 11.57 18.40 -26.43
C VAL A 495 12.50 19.19 -27.37
N ALA A 496 12.50 18.89 -28.67
CA ALA A 496 13.28 19.62 -29.67
C ALA A 496 12.84 21.09 -29.85
N ALA A 497 11.60 21.42 -29.48
CA ALA A 497 11.08 22.78 -29.40
C ALA A 497 11.35 23.46 -28.04
N ASN A 498 12.15 22.84 -27.16
CA ASN A 498 12.42 23.27 -25.78
C ASN A 498 11.16 23.51 -24.93
N ALA A 499 10.08 22.78 -25.20
CA ALA A 499 8.76 22.99 -24.58
C ALA A 499 8.28 21.83 -23.67
N CYS A 500 8.97 20.68 -23.70
CA CYS A 500 8.74 19.54 -22.80
C CYS A 500 10.08 19.04 -22.22
N GLN A 501 10.04 18.40 -21.05
CA GLN A 501 11.23 17.77 -20.47
C GLN A 501 11.68 16.55 -21.28
N LYS A 502 13.00 16.34 -21.36
CA LYS A 502 13.61 15.17 -22.01
C LYS A 502 13.33 13.92 -21.18
N LEU A 503 12.87 12.86 -21.85
CA LEU A 503 12.59 11.56 -21.22
C LEU A 503 13.88 10.83 -20.83
N THR A 504 13.74 9.91 -19.86
CA THR A 504 14.68 8.84 -19.50
C THR A 504 15.05 8.02 -20.75
N PRO A 505 16.29 8.13 -21.27
CA PRO A 505 16.68 7.48 -22.53
C PRO A 505 16.51 5.96 -22.52
N GLU A 506 16.70 5.34 -21.35
CA GLU A 506 16.70 3.90 -21.13
C GLU A 506 15.26 3.33 -21.20
N SER A 507 14.29 4.04 -20.61
CA SER A 507 12.86 3.70 -20.68
C SER A 507 12.25 3.93 -22.06
N ASN A 508 12.73 4.96 -22.77
CA ASN A 508 12.08 5.55 -23.94
C ASN A 508 12.95 5.44 -25.22
N THR A 509 13.54 4.26 -25.46
CA THR A 509 14.38 3.99 -26.64
C THR A 509 13.58 3.85 -27.95
N ASN A 510 12.41 3.21 -27.89
CA ASN A 510 11.57 2.94 -29.07
C ASN A 510 10.68 4.15 -29.41
N LYS A 511 11.06 4.88 -30.47
CA LYS A 511 10.32 6.02 -31.04
C LYS A 511 8.83 5.78 -31.32
N ALA A 512 8.44 4.54 -31.63
CA ALA A 512 7.07 4.18 -31.99
C ALA A 512 6.25 3.60 -30.80
N ALA A 513 6.87 3.36 -29.65
CA ALA A 513 6.16 3.04 -28.42
C ALA A 513 5.51 4.31 -27.80
N PRO A 514 4.48 4.16 -26.95
CA PRO A 514 3.97 5.26 -26.12
C PRO A 514 5.08 5.92 -25.29
N ALA A 515 5.05 7.25 -25.20
CA ALA A 515 5.90 7.99 -24.26
C ALA A 515 5.46 7.71 -22.83
N ARG A 516 6.43 7.45 -21.95
CA ARG A 516 6.20 7.08 -20.54
C ARG A 516 7.21 7.77 -19.61
N ASP A 517 7.08 7.56 -18.30
CA ASP A 517 7.69 8.39 -17.25
C ASP A 517 7.11 9.83 -17.22
N LEU A 518 5.84 10.01 -17.60
CA LEU A 518 5.17 11.33 -17.70
C LEU A 518 4.30 11.66 -16.48
N SER A 519 4.34 12.91 -16.01
CA SER A 519 3.37 13.43 -15.05
C SER A 519 2.20 14.16 -15.76
N TRP A 520 1.15 14.47 -15.00
CA TRP A 520 0.06 15.31 -15.49
C TRP A 520 0.56 16.72 -15.87
N ASP A 521 1.46 17.29 -15.07
CA ASP A 521 2.09 18.58 -15.37
C ASP A 521 2.90 18.56 -16.67
N ASP A 522 3.56 17.43 -16.99
CA ASP A 522 4.24 17.24 -18.28
C ASP A 522 3.24 17.09 -19.42
N ALA A 523 2.18 16.30 -19.21
CA ALA A 523 1.11 16.12 -20.18
C ALA A 523 0.42 17.46 -20.53
N GLN A 524 0.25 18.34 -19.53
CA GLN A 524 -0.26 19.70 -19.71
C GLN A 524 0.72 20.63 -20.45
N GLN A 525 2.03 20.51 -20.23
CA GLN A 525 3.05 21.20 -21.04
C GLN A 525 2.95 20.76 -22.52
N TYR A 526 2.79 19.46 -22.77
CA TYR A 526 2.69 18.89 -24.11
C TYR A 526 1.46 19.39 -24.88
N VAL A 527 0.25 19.35 -24.29
CA VAL A 527 -0.96 19.83 -24.99
C VAL A 527 -0.98 21.34 -25.19
N LYS A 528 -0.36 22.11 -24.29
CA LYS A 528 -0.13 23.55 -24.43
C LYS A 528 0.85 23.86 -25.57
N TRP A 529 1.93 23.10 -25.70
CA TRP A 529 2.84 23.20 -26.85
C TRP A 529 2.15 22.79 -28.16
N LEU A 530 1.43 21.68 -28.17
CA LEU A 530 0.75 21.17 -29.36
C LEU A 530 -0.32 22.15 -29.85
N SER A 531 -1.08 22.76 -28.93
CA SER A 531 -2.01 23.86 -29.23
C SER A 531 -1.30 25.04 -29.88
N LYS A 532 -0.21 25.53 -29.27
CA LYS A 532 0.57 26.68 -29.77
C LYS A 532 1.19 26.41 -31.15
N THR A 533 1.68 25.19 -31.38
CA THR A 533 2.33 24.77 -32.63
C THR A 533 1.34 24.58 -33.78
N THR A 534 0.11 24.14 -33.49
CA THR A 534 -0.91 23.82 -34.52
C THR A 534 -1.95 24.92 -34.73
N GLY A 535 -2.10 25.85 -33.77
CA GLY A 535 -3.22 26.80 -33.76
C GLY A 535 -4.58 26.12 -33.54
N LYS A 536 -4.61 24.94 -32.89
CA LYS A 536 -5.82 24.16 -32.60
C LYS A 536 -6.02 24.00 -31.08
N PRO A 537 -7.26 23.84 -30.60
CA PRO A 537 -7.54 23.63 -29.18
C PRO A 537 -7.19 22.19 -28.76
N TYR A 538 -5.93 21.94 -28.41
CA TYR A 538 -5.46 20.65 -27.89
C TYR A 538 -5.42 20.64 -26.35
N ARG A 539 -5.93 19.57 -25.76
CA ARG A 539 -6.02 19.36 -24.30
C ARG A 539 -5.95 17.89 -23.95
N LEU A 540 -5.95 17.58 -22.65
CA LEU A 540 -6.24 16.23 -22.18
C LEU A 540 -7.72 15.89 -22.44
N PRO A 541 -8.07 14.60 -22.67
CA PRO A 541 -9.46 14.17 -22.63
C PRO A 541 -10.05 14.45 -21.25
N THR A 542 -11.35 14.72 -21.19
CA THR A 542 -12.08 14.53 -19.92
C THR A 542 -12.19 13.02 -19.65
N GLU A 543 -12.37 12.62 -18.40
CA GLU A 543 -12.51 11.20 -18.06
C GLU A 543 -13.73 10.58 -18.75
N ALA A 544 -14.81 11.35 -18.87
CA ALA A 544 -16.02 10.98 -19.61
C ALA A 544 -15.76 10.78 -21.10
N GLU A 545 -15.04 11.69 -21.75
CA GLU A 545 -14.62 11.55 -23.14
C GLU A 545 -13.72 10.33 -23.34
N TRP A 546 -12.79 10.08 -22.40
CA TRP A 546 -11.89 8.94 -22.46
C TRP A 546 -12.66 7.61 -22.39
N GLU A 547 -13.59 7.45 -21.43
CA GLU A 547 -14.36 6.20 -21.32
C GLU A 547 -15.34 6.02 -22.48
N TYR A 548 -16.01 7.09 -22.92
CA TYR A 548 -16.88 7.08 -24.10
C TYR A 548 -16.12 6.59 -25.35
N ALA A 549 -14.94 7.18 -25.59
CA ALA A 549 -14.05 6.79 -26.68
C ALA A 549 -13.53 5.36 -26.51
N GLY A 550 -13.09 4.98 -25.30
CA GLY A 550 -12.51 3.67 -25.00
C GLY A 550 -13.49 2.52 -25.15
N ARG A 551 -14.76 2.71 -24.76
CA ARG A 551 -15.85 1.75 -24.97
C ARG A 551 -16.22 1.55 -26.44
N GLY A 552 -16.03 2.57 -27.28
CA GLY A 552 -16.38 2.52 -28.70
C GLY A 552 -17.84 2.12 -28.97
N GLY A 553 -18.77 2.60 -28.13
CA GLY A 553 -20.20 2.27 -28.20
C GLY A 553 -20.64 0.98 -27.50
N THR A 554 -19.73 0.24 -26.84
CA THR A 554 -20.06 -0.99 -26.10
C THR A 554 -20.38 -0.76 -24.62
N THR A 555 -21.24 -1.59 -24.05
CA THR A 555 -21.61 -1.58 -22.62
C THR A 555 -20.90 -2.66 -21.79
N THR A 556 -20.09 -3.49 -22.44
CA THR A 556 -19.41 -4.66 -21.87
C THR A 556 -18.18 -4.29 -21.03
N ALA A 557 -17.62 -5.25 -20.28
CA ALA A 557 -16.45 -5.02 -19.41
C ALA A 557 -15.20 -4.55 -20.18
N TYR A 558 -14.98 -5.09 -21.38
CA TYR A 558 -13.97 -4.67 -22.36
C TYR A 558 -14.68 -4.32 -23.67
N TRP A 559 -14.07 -3.55 -24.58
CA TRP A 559 -14.72 -3.23 -25.86
C TRP A 559 -14.93 -4.47 -26.77
N TRP A 560 -14.21 -5.56 -26.52
CA TRP A 560 -14.33 -6.83 -27.25
C TRP A 560 -15.30 -7.85 -26.59
N GLY A 561 -16.05 -7.45 -25.55
CA GLY A 561 -16.98 -8.28 -24.79
C GLY A 561 -16.66 -8.38 -23.29
N ASP A 562 -17.37 -9.22 -22.55
CA ASP A 562 -17.28 -9.27 -21.06
C ASP A 562 -16.17 -10.15 -20.49
N GLN A 563 -15.35 -10.77 -21.34
CA GLN A 563 -14.30 -11.70 -20.93
C GLN A 563 -12.94 -11.25 -21.44
N MET A 564 -11.90 -11.40 -20.62
CA MET A 564 -10.53 -11.12 -21.03
C MET A 564 -10.11 -12.10 -22.13
N ARG A 565 -9.60 -11.57 -23.25
CA ARG A 565 -9.13 -12.36 -24.39
C ARG A 565 -7.62 -12.19 -24.55
N LYS A 566 -6.88 -13.29 -24.72
CA LYS A 566 -5.44 -13.19 -24.97
C LYS A 566 -5.16 -12.65 -26.37
N GLY A 567 -4.16 -11.77 -26.48
CA GLY A 567 -3.84 -11.07 -27.74
C GLY A 567 -4.73 -9.86 -28.05
N ASN A 568 -5.54 -9.37 -27.10
CA ASN A 568 -6.42 -8.21 -27.28
C ASN A 568 -5.92 -6.91 -26.61
N ALA A 569 -4.95 -6.98 -25.70
CA ALA A 569 -4.41 -5.82 -24.97
C ALA A 569 -2.95 -6.04 -24.57
N ASN A 570 -2.16 -4.96 -24.60
CA ASN A 570 -0.78 -4.93 -24.10
C ASN A 570 -0.78 -4.90 -22.56
N CYS A 571 -0.80 -6.07 -21.93
CA CYS A 571 -0.86 -6.24 -20.48
C CYS A 571 -0.22 -7.56 -19.99
N LYS A 572 0.17 -7.59 -18.72
CA LYS A 572 0.83 -8.74 -18.09
C LYS A 572 -0.05 -9.97 -18.14
N ASP A 573 0.55 -11.10 -18.54
CA ASP A 573 -0.10 -12.41 -18.70
C ASP A 573 -1.23 -12.45 -19.76
N CYS A 574 -1.46 -11.36 -20.50
CA CYS A 574 -2.50 -11.19 -21.52
C CYS A 574 -2.17 -11.84 -22.88
N GLY A 575 -1.04 -12.54 -23.01
CA GLY A 575 -0.59 -13.15 -24.27
C GLY A 575 0.13 -12.17 -25.19
N ASP A 576 0.66 -12.71 -26.27
CA ASP A 576 1.63 -12.02 -27.13
C ASP A 576 0.97 -11.04 -28.12
N PRO A 577 1.69 -9.98 -28.56
CA PRO A 577 3.04 -9.59 -28.14
C PRO A 577 3.03 -8.88 -26.77
N TRP A 578 3.87 -9.34 -25.83
CA TRP A 578 4.05 -8.67 -24.54
C TRP A 578 5.46 -8.87 -23.99
N HIS A 579 6.03 -7.79 -23.44
CA HIS A 579 7.35 -7.76 -22.81
C HIS A 579 7.25 -7.07 -21.43
N LYS A 580 8.08 -7.46 -20.46
CA LYS A 580 8.01 -6.89 -19.08
C LYS A 580 8.75 -5.54 -18.97
N GLU A 581 9.70 -5.30 -19.87
CA GLU A 581 10.66 -4.18 -19.87
C GLU A 581 10.03 -2.83 -20.24
N GLY A 582 9.00 -2.84 -21.08
CA GLY A 582 8.36 -1.65 -21.63
C GLY A 582 7.12 -2.01 -22.46
N PRO A 583 6.30 -1.02 -22.85
CA PRO A 583 5.15 -1.25 -23.70
C PRO A 583 5.58 -1.58 -25.13
N GLU A 584 4.74 -2.36 -25.82
CA GLU A 584 4.80 -2.56 -27.26
C GLU A 584 4.72 -1.24 -28.05
N VAL A 585 5.03 -1.33 -29.35
CA VAL A 585 4.73 -0.27 -30.32
C VAL A 585 3.24 0.10 -30.27
N ALA A 586 2.94 1.39 -30.32
CA ALA A 586 1.55 1.86 -30.32
C ALA A 586 0.83 1.36 -31.59
N GLY A 587 -0.31 0.70 -31.41
CA GLY A 587 -1.05 0.04 -32.49
C GLY A 587 -0.75 -1.43 -32.73
N SER A 588 0.03 -2.10 -31.87
CA SER A 588 0.31 -3.56 -31.98
C SER A 588 -0.94 -4.44 -31.76
N PHE A 589 -2.00 -3.92 -31.16
CA PHE A 589 -3.23 -4.65 -30.85
C PHE A 589 -4.41 -4.22 -31.75
N ALA A 590 -5.50 -4.98 -31.73
CA ALA A 590 -6.70 -4.62 -32.48
C ALA A 590 -7.31 -3.29 -31.97
N PRO A 591 -7.81 -2.41 -32.85
CA PRO A 591 -8.52 -1.21 -32.43
C PRO A 591 -9.94 -1.54 -31.98
N ASN A 592 -10.50 -0.67 -31.14
CA ASN A 592 -11.92 -0.69 -30.80
C ASN A 592 -12.81 -0.24 -31.99
N PRO A 593 -14.15 -0.29 -31.89
CA PRO A 593 -15.05 0.04 -33.01
C PRO A 593 -14.95 1.47 -33.58
N LEU A 594 -14.28 2.41 -32.88
CA LEU A 594 -14.00 3.76 -33.38
C LEU A 594 -12.65 3.87 -34.12
N GLY A 595 -11.89 2.78 -34.24
CA GLY A 595 -10.53 2.81 -34.80
C GLY A 595 -9.46 3.27 -33.81
N LEU A 596 -9.78 3.32 -32.51
CA LEU A 596 -8.85 3.69 -31.45
C LEU A 596 -8.08 2.49 -30.95
N TYR A 597 -6.75 2.63 -30.93
CA TYR A 597 -5.81 1.60 -30.50
C TYR A 597 -5.39 1.84 -29.05
N ASP A 598 -5.00 0.77 -28.37
CA ASP A 598 -4.40 0.79 -27.02
C ASP A 598 -5.26 1.55 -25.98
N MET A 599 -6.60 1.48 -26.12
CA MET A 599 -7.54 2.02 -25.12
C MET A 599 -7.64 1.13 -23.87
N ASN A 600 -7.08 -0.07 -23.92
CA ASN A 600 -7.05 -1.04 -22.83
C ASN A 600 -5.67 -1.72 -22.88
N GLY A 601 -4.82 -1.46 -21.90
CA GLY A 601 -3.39 -1.79 -21.94
C GLY A 601 -2.57 -0.77 -22.72
N GLY A 602 -1.25 -0.98 -22.75
CA GLY A 602 -0.32 0.03 -23.26
C GLY A 602 0.27 0.83 -22.11
N VAL A 603 -0.12 2.09 -21.94
CA VAL A 603 0.24 2.97 -20.82
C VAL A 603 -1.01 3.45 -20.11
N TRP A 604 -0.88 3.79 -18.82
CA TRP A 604 -1.92 4.59 -18.15
C TRP A 604 -1.96 5.98 -18.78
N GLU A 605 -3.15 6.47 -19.13
CA GLU A 605 -3.31 7.75 -19.83
C GLU A 605 -3.89 8.83 -18.93
N TRP A 606 -3.16 9.94 -18.77
CA TRP A 606 -3.63 11.12 -18.01
C TRP A 606 -4.86 11.78 -18.66
N THR A 607 -5.87 12.06 -17.83
CA THR A 607 -7.08 12.83 -18.18
C THR A 607 -7.07 14.20 -17.49
N ALA A 608 -7.99 15.09 -17.85
CA ALA A 608 -8.11 16.42 -17.23
C ALA A 608 -8.59 16.35 -15.77
N ASP A 609 -9.40 15.35 -15.43
CA ASP A 609 -10.26 15.30 -14.26
C ASP A 609 -9.50 15.09 -12.93
N CYS A 610 -10.10 15.60 -11.86
CA CYS A 610 -9.71 15.30 -10.49
C CYS A 610 -10.17 13.92 -10.08
N TRP A 611 -9.41 13.31 -9.16
CA TRP A 611 -9.84 12.05 -8.57
C TRP A 611 -10.92 12.25 -7.51
N HIS A 612 -12.06 11.59 -7.72
CA HIS A 612 -13.10 11.37 -6.70
C HIS A 612 -13.34 9.86 -6.56
N ASN A 613 -13.42 9.33 -5.33
CA ASN A 613 -13.50 7.88 -5.07
C ASN A 613 -14.87 7.22 -5.40
N SER A 614 -15.74 7.94 -6.11
CA SER A 614 -17.00 7.45 -6.70
C SER A 614 -17.51 8.49 -7.70
N TYR A 615 -18.41 8.11 -8.61
CA TYR A 615 -19.16 9.01 -9.48
C TYR A 615 -20.38 9.68 -8.80
N GLN A 616 -20.45 9.68 -7.46
CA GLN A 616 -21.56 10.27 -6.73
C GLN A 616 -21.54 11.81 -6.86
N GLY A 617 -22.31 12.35 -7.80
CA GLY A 617 -22.30 13.77 -8.16
C GLY A 617 -21.39 14.12 -9.35
N ALA A 618 -20.97 13.13 -10.15
CA ALA A 618 -20.19 13.36 -11.37
C ALA A 618 -20.95 14.18 -12.43
N PRO A 619 -20.25 14.97 -13.26
CA PRO A 619 -20.81 15.63 -14.44
C PRO A 619 -21.49 14.65 -15.42
N THR A 620 -22.67 15.02 -15.91
CA THR A 620 -23.49 14.21 -16.84
C THR A 620 -23.51 14.75 -18.28
N ASP A 621 -22.68 15.75 -18.58
CA ASP A 621 -22.57 16.50 -19.84
C ASP A 621 -21.16 16.40 -20.49
N GLY A 622 -20.27 15.60 -19.89
CA GLY A 622 -18.94 15.30 -20.40
C GLY A 622 -17.83 16.31 -20.05
N HIS A 623 -18.11 17.36 -19.27
CA HIS A 623 -17.05 18.26 -18.81
C HIS A 623 -16.16 17.59 -17.74
N ALA A 624 -14.90 18.04 -17.63
CA ALA A 624 -13.96 17.47 -16.67
C ALA A 624 -14.37 17.79 -15.23
N TRP A 625 -14.44 16.79 -14.37
CA TRP A 625 -14.74 16.96 -12.95
C TRP A 625 -13.52 17.53 -12.23
N ASP A 626 -13.31 18.85 -12.33
CA ASP A 626 -12.23 19.56 -11.66
C ASP A 626 -12.64 19.98 -10.23
N SER A 627 -11.68 20.36 -9.39
CA SER A 627 -11.94 20.82 -8.02
C SER A 627 -10.83 21.74 -7.50
N PRO A 628 -11.13 22.80 -6.71
CA PRO A 628 -10.10 23.68 -6.15
C PRO A 628 -9.14 22.91 -5.22
N GLY A 629 -7.83 23.14 -5.35
CA GLY A 629 -6.80 22.45 -4.54
C GLY A 629 -6.62 20.96 -4.90
N CYS A 630 -6.96 20.57 -6.13
CA CYS A 630 -6.89 19.20 -6.59
C CYS A 630 -5.48 18.76 -7.01
N ASP A 631 -4.80 18.07 -6.10
CA ASP A 631 -3.47 17.50 -6.31
C ASP A 631 -3.51 16.12 -7.01
N MET A 632 -4.61 15.35 -6.88
CA MET A 632 -4.75 14.00 -7.44
C MET A 632 -5.59 14.01 -8.73
N ARG A 633 -5.03 13.51 -9.83
CA ARG A 633 -5.64 13.49 -11.17
C ARG A 633 -5.92 12.06 -11.64
N VAL A 634 -6.92 11.89 -12.51
CA VAL A 634 -7.35 10.57 -12.99
C VAL A 634 -6.51 10.08 -14.17
N ILE A 635 -6.11 8.81 -14.12
CA ILE A 635 -5.52 8.05 -15.22
C ILE A 635 -6.40 6.85 -15.61
N ARG A 636 -6.37 6.48 -16.89
CA ARG A 636 -7.22 5.41 -17.46
C ARG A 636 -6.43 4.41 -18.32
N GLY A 637 -7.07 3.31 -18.72
CA GLY A 637 -6.57 2.35 -19.72
C GLY A 637 -5.85 1.11 -19.20
N GLY A 638 -5.07 1.22 -18.12
CA GLY A 638 -4.16 0.16 -17.68
C GLY A 638 -2.86 0.12 -18.48
N SER A 639 -1.78 -0.44 -17.92
CA SER A 639 -0.49 -0.55 -18.61
C SER A 639 -0.03 -1.99 -18.87
N TRP A 640 1.05 -2.14 -19.64
CA TRP A 640 1.71 -3.44 -19.85
C TRP A 640 2.15 -4.14 -18.55
N ARG A 641 2.23 -3.43 -17.42
CA ARG A 641 2.73 -3.97 -16.13
C ARG A 641 1.63 -4.62 -15.29
N GLU A 642 0.38 -4.22 -15.48
CA GLU A 642 -0.78 -4.79 -14.79
C GLU A 642 -1.38 -5.96 -15.59
N GLY A 643 -2.11 -6.85 -14.92
CA GLY A 643 -2.85 -7.93 -15.57
C GLY A 643 -4.22 -7.49 -16.09
N GLY A 644 -4.88 -8.35 -16.87
CA GLY A 644 -6.18 -8.10 -17.52
C GLY A 644 -7.29 -7.52 -16.64
N GLY A 645 -7.28 -7.76 -15.32
CA GLY A 645 -8.22 -7.19 -14.35
C GLY A 645 -8.11 -5.67 -14.12
N TYR A 646 -7.11 -5.00 -14.70
CA TYR A 646 -7.02 -3.53 -14.79
C TYR A 646 -7.39 -2.98 -16.17
N MET A 647 -7.70 -3.85 -17.14
CA MET A 647 -7.91 -3.49 -18.54
C MET A 647 -9.40 -3.31 -18.88
N LEU A 648 -10.30 -3.19 -17.90
CA LEU A 648 -11.71 -2.96 -18.17
C LEU A 648 -11.89 -1.51 -18.66
N SER A 649 -12.83 -1.26 -19.57
CA SER A 649 -13.09 0.11 -20.06
C SER A 649 -13.52 1.08 -18.94
N ALA A 650 -14.12 0.55 -17.87
CA ALA A 650 -14.48 1.31 -16.68
C ALA A 650 -13.32 1.59 -15.71
N THR A 651 -12.16 0.93 -15.83
CA THR A 651 -11.09 1.04 -14.82
C THR A 651 -10.57 2.47 -14.71
N ARG A 652 -10.75 3.05 -13.52
CA ARG A 652 -10.19 4.34 -13.10
C ARG A 652 -8.96 4.12 -12.23
N PHE A 653 -7.96 5.00 -12.33
CA PHE A 653 -6.87 5.02 -11.37
C PHE A 653 -6.30 6.44 -11.14
N LYS A 654 -5.30 6.62 -10.25
CA LYS A 654 -4.86 7.96 -9.80
C LYS A 654 -3.39 8.06 -9.40
N TYR A 655 -2.80 9.23 -9.65
CA TYR A 655 -1.58 9.74 -9.01
C TYR A 655 -1.66 11.25 -8.76
N SER A 656 -0.71 11.80 -8.01
CA SER A 656 -0.57 13.26 -7.85
C SER A 656 -0.08 13.90 -9.16
N ALA A 657 -0.49 15.14 -9.46
CA ALA A 657 -0.23 15.78 -10.76
C ALA A 657 1.28 15.85 -11.16
N GLY A 658 2.18 16.03 -10.18
CA GLY A 658 3.64 16.05 -10.38
C GLY A 658 4.34 14.68 -10.27
N VAL A 659 3.61 13.58 -10.06
CA VAL A 659 4.18 12.22 -9.99
C VAL A 659 4.41 11.68 -11.39
N ARG A 660 5.56 11.02 -11.58
CA ARG A 660 5.92 10.24 -12.76
C ARG A 660 6.06 8.79 -12.33
N GLN A 661 5.29 7.87 -12.91
CA GLN A 661 5.62 6.44 -12.89
C GLN A 661 6.12 5.99 -14.26
N SER A 662 6.92 4.92 -14.25
CA SER A 662 7.45 4.27 -15.45
C SER A 662 6.42 3.91 -16.52
N GLN A 663 5.14 3.84 -16.14
CA GLN A 663 4.00 3.30 -16.86
C GLN A 663 2.92 4.34 -17.23
N ASP A 664 3.14 5.60 -16.84
CA ASP A 664 2.20 6.70 -17.08
C ASP A 664 2.59 7.46 -18.34
N GLY A 665 1.62 7.64 -19.23
CA GLY A 665 1.70 8.33 -20.51
C GLY A 665 0.49 9.24 -20.74
N VAL A 666 0.25 9.63 -21.99
CA VAL A 666 -0.83 10.59 -22.32
C VAL A 666 -1.45 10.29 -23.69
N ARG A 667 -2.77 10.51 -23.79
CA ARG A 667 -3.50 10.68 -25.06
C ARG A 667 -4.11 12.08 -25.06
N VAL A 668 -4.26 12.67 -26.25
CA VAL A 668 -4.73 14.06 -26.39
C VAL A 668 -6.09 14.13 -27.07
N VAL A 669 -6.83 15.19 -26.77
CA VAL A 669 -8.07 15.59 -27.45
C VAL A 669 -7.86 16.92 -28.17
N LYS A 670 -8.52 17.08 -29.31
CA LYS A 670 -8.70 18.34 -30.06
C LYS A 670 -10.19 18.64 -30.13
N ASP A 671 -10.62 19.79 -29.62
CA ASP A 671 -12.03 20.21 -29.77
C ASP A 671 -12.37 20.49 -31.25
N LEU A 672 -13.60 20.13 -31.67
CA LEU A 672 -14.11 20.32 -33.04
C LEU A 672 -15.29 21.32 -33.09
N ARG A 673 -15.39 22.21 -32.10
CA ARG A 673 -16.41 23.26 -31.99
C ARG A 673 -16.03 24.51 -32.78
#